data_AF-A0A7Y7Z6S8-F1
#
_entry.id   AF-A0A7Y7Z6S8-F1
#
_cell.length_a   1.000
_cell.length_b   1.000
_cell.length_c   1.000
_cell.angle_alpha   90.00
_cell.angle_beta   90.00
_cell.angle_gamma   90.00
#
_symmetry.space_group_name_H-M   'P 1'
#
loop_
_entity.id
_entity.type
_entity.pdbx_description
1 polymer ?
#
loop_
_entity_poly.entity_id
_entity_poly.type
_entity_poly.pdbx_seq_one_letter_code
_entity_poly.pdbx_strand_id
1 'polypeptide(L)'
;MPKPQRARTPNPRHTQAPVDLAQARRHCQRRPDDASAWQTLGNLQLAMEPEQALASFEQALQLLPHDPHTLELVAKAAQKLGESERAETLAAQALDHAPHFPPAHHRLATLHFEKGRFTQALQHIEQALAGQPDDCRMLARKGLILGRLDRHGEAITVFEALVGREPKDYSHWNNLANLCKDIGKLALADEHYARAIELAGRRDVLPYSNRLTTLHYDPRRSREYIFEVCKQWQSRFGPDVVPPRPQMIDLAPDRLLRIGLVSDGLRQHPVGNMIVGVLERLPSHQFHLFAYSSSQVSDHLTRRIRTRMHAWRSIKHMDDQRLAQQIRDDGIDILIDLSGHNAGNRMGSMALQPAPLLVKWVGGLINTTGLDAIDYLLSDAIESPPGEDAFYTEKLIRLPDDYICYDPPPYAPDVLPLPALANGFITFGCFNNPTKINDELLAHWAALLHEVPDSRLLLKGSAFSNPELRQHVLEVLGAQGIVPERLQVEGPVGHKALLESYNRVDIALDPWPYSGGLTTCEALLMGVPVVTLPGPTFAGRHSATHLVNAGLPELVVSNWEQYRARAAGLAGDLSSLVTIRSLLRGVLMNSPVCDNQRFASHLSSALRAIWQRHCAGQAPAALTFDKQGQAFFEGEHDAVVLCHPAAPTADGGFSFRFQGRIVTLDHGATLLASPRFVGLQRMGVLSTIAFDPAGRIGNAEQLAQLGELHYYPNTALGDGRAVTLRACLDPALSATLEPLPVPGPLQPSQVLARLPLPSLRLDAIEGLGSVDWLLLDNLNDSVALLEHGARTLANTLLVQARINFSASHEGQPDIAAVSQRLALLGFSLCRLHNQQYRRFAAQDEGCAGLAASQLVCADALFLPNAERMAALCENQRRKLAFLLHTVYDAKDVAVHLLRGLGDEVAQQYLRHCQPGPGKPHAPCDAPPAAVPSVAPAPFQAPQLTFPAQVARYVEKLYSKANVILEYGSGGSTVLAGRMPGKTVVSVENDLHWAQQMQRWIEAAALPSVPRIYPVDVGATGAWARPKNAEGWKRFHSYPLRVWDEPFFQAPDVILIDGRFRVACFVTACLRVHKPTIVLFDDYLDRPHYHVVERLQAPTEYIGRMARFDLQPMADIPRNELTWLVASFNEVAYAS
;
A
#
# COMPACT_ATOMS: atom_id res chain seq x y z
N MET A 1 25.44 63.06 -58.09
CA MET A 1 25.61 62.45 -56.76
C MET A 1 24.69 63.17 -55.77
N PRO A 2 23.61 62.52 -55.28
CA PRO A 2 22.65 63.14 -54.36
C PRO A 2 22.93 62.80 -52.89
N LYS A 3 22.52 63.73 -52.02
CA LYS A 3 22.67 63.76 -50.56
C LYS A 3 21.96 62.58 -49.84
N PRO A 4 22.43 62.17 -48.65
CA PRO A 4 21.89 61.02 -47.91
C PRO A 4 20.49 61.29 -47.34
N GLN A 5 19.59 60.31 -47.49
CA GLN A 5 18.23 60.30 -46.96
C GLN A 5 18.23 60.13 -45.43
N ARG A 6 17.47 61.00 -44.75
CA ARG A 6 17.14 60.88 -43.32
C ARG A 6 16.27 59.65 -43.10
N ALA A 7 16.74 58.72 -42.26
CA ALA A 7 15.94 57.62 -41.74
C ALA A 7 14.80 58.19 -40.86
N ARG A 8 13.56 57.83 -41.19
CA ARG A 8 12.38 58.06 -40.34
C ARG A 8 12.47 57.14 -39.12
N THR A 9 12.54 57.73 -37.94
CA THR A 9 12.22 57.07 -36.67
C THR A 9 10.72 56.72 -36.64
N PRO A 10 10.31 55.48 -36.27
CA PRO A 10 8.91 55.18 -36.02
C PRO A 10 8.48 55.81 -34.69
N ASN A 11 7.34 56.49 -34.74
CA ASN A 11 6.69 57.20 -33.66
C ASN A 11 6.08 56.20 -32.64
N PRO A 12 6.41 56.25 -31.33
CA PRO A 12 5.79 55.38 -30.33
C PRO A 12 4.57 56.09 -29.75
N ARG A 13 3.37 55.87 -30.32
CA ARG A 13 2.06 56.15 -29.68
C ARG A 13 0.90 55.75 -30.60
N HIS A 14 0.52 54.48 -30.54
CA HIS A 14 -0.85 54.02 -30.76
C HIS A 14 -1.07 52.82 -29.83
N THR A 15 -1.31 53.09 -28.54
CA THR A 15 -1.99 52.10 -27.70
C THR A 15 -3.44 52.04 -28.15
N GLN A 16 -3.75 51.07 -29.02
CA GLN A 16 -5.13 50.67 -29.30
C GLN A 16 -5.82 50.37 -27.96
N ALA A 17 -7.08 50.77 -27.83
CA ALA A 17 -7.90 50.39 -26.67
C ALA A 17 -7.85 48.86 -26.50
N PRO A 18 -7.79 48.33 -25.26
CA PRO A 18 -7.75 46.88 -25.04
C PRO A 18 -8.96 46.23 -25.72
N VAL A 19 -8.70 45.32 -26.65
CA VAL A 19 -9.72 44.57 -27.39
C VAL A 19 -10.47 43.70 -26.39
N ASP A 20 -11.77 43.92 -26.25
CA ASP A 20 -12.61 43.07 -25.39
C ASP A 20 -12.88 41.70 -26.05
N LEU A 21 -13.28 40.70 -25.27
CA LEU A 21 -13.51 39.34 -25.75
C LEU A 21 -14.52 39.28 -26.92
N ALA A 22 -15.54 40.14 -26.92
CA ALA A 22 -16.55 40.20 -27.97
C ALA A 22 -16.02 40.84 -29.26
N GLN A 23 -15.09 41.79 -29.16
CA GLN A 23 -14.37 42.36 -30.29
C GLN A 23 -13.40 41.36 -30.89
N ALA A 24 -12.66 40.62 -30.06
CA ALA A 24 -11.75 39.56 -30.52
C ALA A 24 -12.50 38.45 -31.27
N ARG A 25 -13.64 37.97 -30.74
CA ARG A 25 -14.50 36.98 -31.43
C ARG A 25 -14.99 37.50 -32.79
N ARG A 26 -15.46 38.76 -32.87
CA ARG A 26 -15.87 39.39 -34.14
C ARG A 26 -14.71 39.57 -35.11
N HIS A 27 -13.50 39.77 -34.61
CA HIS A 27 -12.31 39.93 -35.44
C HIS A 27 -11.93 38.61 -36.13
N CYS A 28 -11.88 37.50 -35.38
CA CYS A 28 -11.67 36.16 -35.94
C CYS A 28 -12.74 35.77 -36.95
N GLN A 29 -14.02 36.13 -36.72
CA GLN A 29 -15.11 35.87 -37.68
C GLN A 29 -14.95 36.65 -38.99
N ARG A 30 -14.46 37.89 -38.93
CA ARG A 30 -14.24 38.74 -40.12
C ARG A 30 -12.94 38.41 -40.85
N ARG A 31 -11.97 37.83 -40.16
CA ARG A 31 -10.64 37.47 -40.66
C ARG A 31 -10.22 36.09 -40.13
N PRO A 32 -10.81 35.01 -40.66
CA PRO A 32 -10.49 33.66 -40.20
C PRO A 32 -9.04 33.25 -40.51
N ASP A 33 -8.40 33.87 -41.51
CA ASP A 33 -7.02 33.56 -41.92
C ASP A 33 -5.96 34.38 -41.15
N ASP A 34 -6.37 35.20 -40.18
CA ASP A 34 -5.45 36.02 -39.37
C ASP A 34 -5.05 35.27 -38.08
N ALA A 35 -3.86 34.67 -38.09
CA ALA A 35 -3.35 33.91 -36.95
C ALA A 35 -3.21 34.77 -35.68
N SER A 36 -2.88 36.06 -35.82
CA SER A 36 -2.72 36.97 -34.67
C SER A 36 -4.06 37.30 -34.01
N ALA A 37 -5.14 37.35 -34.79
CA ALA A 37 -6.50 37.48 -34.27
C ALA A 37 -6.86 36.29 -33.38
N TRP A 38 -6.56 35.06 -33.82
CA TRP A 38 -6.80 33.84 -33.07
C TRP A 38 -5.94 33.72 -31.80
N GLN A 39 -4.65 34.10 -31.86
CA GLN A 39 -3.78 34.18 -30.69
C GLN A 39 -4.33 35.18 -29.65
N THR A 40 -4.81 36.35 -30.11
CA THR A 40 -5.38 37.37 -29.22
C THR A 40 -6.66 36.86 -28.56
N LEU A 41 -7.55 36.23 -29.32
CA LEU A 41 -8.77 35.62 -28.79
C LEU A 41 -8.46 34.53 -27.76
N GLY A 42 -7.54 33.61 -28.07
CA GLY A 42 -7.13 32.55 -27.16
C GLY A 42 -6.56 33.11 -25.85
N ASN A 43 -5.72 34.15 -25.90
CA ASN A 43 -5.17 34.78 -24.70
C ASN A 43 -6.26 35.40 -23.81
N LEU A 44 -7.29 36.01 -24.39
CA LEU A 44 -8.43 36.57 -23.65
C LEU A 44 -9.32 35.47 -23.04
N GLN A 45 -9.46 34.34 -23.73
CA GLN A 45 -10.24 33.18 -23.25
C GLN A 45 -9.53 32.39 -22.17
N LEU A 46 -8.20 32.30 -22.22
CA LEU A 46 -7.40 31.35 -21.44
C LEU A 46 -7.68 31.38 -19.94
N ALA A 47 -8.00 32.54 -19.38
CA ALA A 47 -8.32 32.69 -17.97
C ALA A 47 -9.61 31.94 -17.58
N MET A 48 -10.68 32.10 -18.37
CA MET A 48 -12.07 31.71 -18.04
C MET A 48 -12.56 30.46 -18.79
N GLU A 49 -12.11 30.27 -20.03
CA GLU A 49 -12.58 29.25 -20.96
C GLU A 49 -11.36 28.53 -21.58
N PRO A 50 -10.57 27.76 -20.82
CA PRO A 50 -9.31 27.19 -21.30
C PRO A 50 -9.50 26.21 -22.46
N GLU A 51 -10.63 25.51 -22.55
CA GLU A 51 -10.98 24.64 -23.68
C GLU A 51 -11.20 25.45 -24.96
N GLN A 52 -11.91 26.58 -24.87
CA GLN A 52 -12.10 27.47 -26.01
C GLN A 52 -10.81 28.19 -26.40
N ALA A 53 -9.98 28.54 -25.42
CA ALA A 53 -8.67 29.12 -25.66
C ALA A 53 -7.76 28.16 -26.43
N LEU A 54 -7.74 26.87 -26.04
CA LEU A 54 -7.00 25.84 -26.78
C LEU A 54 -7.47 25.76 -28.23
N ALA A 55 -8.79 25.70 -28.46
CA ALA A 55 -9.34 25.68 -29.82
C ALA A 55 -8.92 26.91 -30.64
N SER A 56 -8.96 28.12 -30.05
CA SER A 56 -8.49 29.34 -30.71
C SER A 56 -6.99 29.29 -31.03
N PHE A 57 -6.15 28.79 -30.12
CA PHE A 57 -4.71 28.65 -30.39
C PHE A 57 -4.41 27.56 -31.42
N GLU A 58 -5.20 26.48 -31.47
CA GLU A 58 -5.08 25.45 -32.50
C GLU A 58 -5.41 25.98 -33.89
N GLN A 59 -6.39 26.89 -34.02
CA GLN A 59 -6.64 27.61 -35.26
C GLN A 59 -5.45 28.48 -35.67
N ALA A 60 -4.84 29.20 -34.73
CA ALA A 60 -3.60 29.94 -35.01
C ALA A 60 -2.46 29.00 -35.45
N LEU A 61 -2.34 27.82 -34.82
CA LEU A 61 -1.30 26.84 -35.15
C LEU A 61 -1.50 26.22 -36.53
N GLN A 62 -2.74 26.04 -36.99
CA GLN A 62 -3.00 25.59 -38.36
C GLN A 62 -2.50 26.60 -39.39
N LEU A 63 -2.61 27.90 -39.10
CA LEU A 63 -2.12 28.98 -39.95
C LEU A 63 -0.59 29.17 -39.85
N LEU A 64 0.00 28.88 -38.68
CA LEU A 64 1.43 29.03 -38.39
C LEU A 64 2.01 27.77 -37.70
N PRO A 65 2.18 26.64 -38.42
CA PRO A 65 2.50 25.34 -37.80
C PRO A 65 3.89 25.23 -37.18
N HIS A 66 4.81 26.13 -37.54
CA HIS A 66 6.20 26.13 -37.06
C HIS A 66 6.56 27.40 -36.29
N ASP A 67 5.60 28.28 -36.01
CA ASP A 67 5.86 29.50 -35.25
C ASP A 67 6.08 29.16 -33.76
N PRO A 68 7.26 29.44 -33.19
CA PRO A 68 7.58 29.10 -31.80
C PRO A 68 6.62 29.75 -30.80
N HIS A 69 6.12 30.95 -31.09
CA HIS A 69 5.18 31.64 -30.21
C HIS A 69 3.82 30.94 -30.18
N THR A 70 3.29 30.55 -31.33
CA THR A 70 2.02 29.82 -31.44
C THR A 70 2.10 28.44 -30.77
N LEU A 71 3.20 27.70 -31.00
CA LEU A 71 3.45 26.42 -30.34
C LEU A 71 3.45 26.55 -28.80
N GLU A 72 4.09 27.61 -28.27
CA GLU A 72 4.10 27.89 -26.83
C GLU A 72 2.72 28.25 -26.28
N LEU A 73 1.90 29.01 -27.03
CA LEU A 73 0.54 29.36 -26.63
C LEU A 73 -0.37 28.12 -26.54
N VAL A 74 -0.26 27.20 -27.49
CA VAL A 74 -0.96 25.90 -27.43
C VAL A 74 -0.43 25.08 -26.25
N ALA A 75 0.88 25.03 -26.03
CA ALA A 75 1.48 24.34 -24.88
C ALA A 75 0.96 24.89 -23.54
N LYS A 76 0.81 26.22 -23.43
CA LYS A 76 0.28 26.90 -22.25
C LYS A 76 -1.19 26.53 -21.99
N ALA A 77 -2.02 26.46 -23.03
CA ALA A 77 -3.41 26.04 -22.90
C ALA A 77 -3.53 24.55 -22.54
N ALA A 78 -2.76 23.69 -23.22
CA ALA A 78 -2.67 22.26 -22.93
C ALA A 78 -2.24 22.00 -21.47
N GLN A 79 -1.22 22.71 -20.98
CA GLN A 79 -0.81 22.64 -19.57
C GLN A 79 -1.98 22.98 -18.63
N LYS A 80 -2.71 24.06 -18.91
CA LYS A 80 -3.84 24.51 -18.06
C LYS A 80 -4.99 23.50 -18.03
N LEU A 81 -5.18 22.75 -19.09
CA LEU A 81 -6.15 21.66 -19.20
C LEU A 81 -5.67 20.33 -18.60
N GLY A 82 -4.41 20.25 -18.15
CA GLY A 82 -3.82 19.03 -17.61
C GLY A 82 -3.23 18.08 -18.68
N GLU A 83 -3.12 18.52 -19.93
CA GLU A 83 -2.47 17.77 -21.02
C GLU A 83 -0.94 17.95 -20.96
N SER A 84 -0.33 17.57 -19.84
CA SER A 84 1.09 17.89 -19.53
C SER A 84 2.11 17.31 -20.52
N GLU A 85 1.87 16.11 -21.06
CA GLU A 85 2.78 15.51 -22.07
C GLU A 85 2.74 16.28 -23.38
N ARG A 86 1.54 16.59 -23.86
CA ARG A 86 1.33 17.40 -25.06
C ARG A 86 1.96 18.79 -24.90
N ALA A 87 1.79 19.42 -23.75
CA ALA A 87 2.39 20.71 -23.43
C ALA A 87 3.93 20.65 -23.48
N GLU A 88 4.55 19.59 -22.96
CA GLU A 88 6.00 19.40 -23.00
C GLU A 88 6.49 19.18 -24.44
N THR A 89 5.81 18.34 -25.23
CA THR A 89 6.14 18.13 -26.64
C THR A 89 6.06 19.42 -27.45
N LEU A 90 4.98 20.20 -27.30
CA LEU A 90 4.80 21.46 -28.03
C LEU A 90 5.84 22.52 -27.61
N ALA A 91 6.18 22.60 -26.32
CA ALA A 91 7.22 23.50 -25.85
C ALA A 91 8.62 23.09 -26.34
N ALA A 92 8.90 21.78 -26.45
CA ALA A 92 10.14 21.27 -27.04
C ALA A 92 10.21 21.58 -28.55
N GLN A 93 9.12 21.38 -29.29
CA GLN A 93 9.03 21.74 -30.71
C GLN A 93 9.27 23.24 -30.95
N ALA A 94 8.80 24.11 -30.05
CA ALA A 94 9.10 25.54 -30.12
C ALA A 94 10.62 25.80 -30.00
N LEU A 95 11.35 25.01 -29.20
CA LEU A 95 12.80 25.09 -29.07
C LEU A 95 13.56 24.45 -30.25
N ASP A 96 13.00 23.44 -30.91
CA ASP A 96 13.58 22.89 -32.14
C ASP A 96 13.64 23.96 -33.25
N HIS A 97 12.64 24.84 -33.29
CA HIS A 97 12.58 25.97 -34.22
C HIS A 97 13.33 27.21 -33.72
N ALA A 98 13.37 27.44 -32.41
CA ALA A 98 14.05 28.58 -31.79
C ALA A 98 14.74 28.18 -30.46
N PRO A 99 16.00 27.71 -30.50
CA PRO A 99 16.68 27.12 -29.33
C PRO A 99 16.88 28.03 -28.13
N HIS A 100 16.82 29.36 -28.30
CA HIS A 100 16.98 30.34 -27.23
C HIS A 100 15.68 31.09 -26.92
N PHE A 101 14.52 30.51 -27.20
CA PHE A 101 13.22 31.16 -27.03
C PHE A 101 12.78 31.16 -25.56
N PRO A 102 12.82 32.31 -24.84
CA PRO A 102 12.61 32.34 -23.40
C PRO A 102 11.23 31.85 -22.92
N PRO A 103 10.10 32.15 -23.61
CA PRO A 103 8.80 31.61 -23.23
C PRO A 103 8.72 30.08 -23.22
N ALA A 104 9.32 29.40 -24.21
CA ALA A 104 9.32 27.94 -24.26
C ALA A 104 10.21 27.33 -23.16
N HIS A 105 11.38 27.91 -22.89
CA HIS A 105 12.20 27.52 -21.74
C HIS A 105 11.45 27.71 -20.41
N HIS A 106 10.77 28.84 -20.20
CA HIS A 106 9.96 29.06 -19.00
C HIS A 106 8.79 28.06 -18.89
N ARG A 107 8.17 27.70 -20.02
CA ARG A 107 7.11 26.67 -20.08
C ARG A 107 7.65 25.30 -19.64
N LEU A 108 8.78 24.85 -20.22
CA LEU A 108 9.43 23.60 -19.82
C LEU A 108 9.89 23.62 -18.36
N ALA A 109 10.43 24.75 -17.88
CA ALA A 109 10.79 24.90 -16.47
C ALA A 109 9.58 24.71 -15.55
N THR A 110 8.42 25.26 -15.93
CA THR A 110 7.18 25.10 -15.17
C THR A 110 6.68 23.64 -15.21
N LEU A 111 6.68 23.00 -16.38
CA LEU A 111 6.25 21.60 -16.54
C LEU A 111 7.17 20.64 -15.78
N HIS A 112 8.49 20.82 -15.84
CA HIS A 112 9.44 20.03 -15.08
C HIS A 112 9.29 20.26 -13.57
N PHE A 113 9.06 21.49 -13.13
CA PHE A 113 8.76 21.78 -11.72
C PHE A 113 7.50 21.04 -11.26
N GLU A 114 6.42 21.05 -12.05
CA GLU A 114 5.18 20.31 -11.74
C GLU A 114 5.39 18.79 -11.70
N LYS A 115 6.31 18.26 -12.50
CA LYS A 115 6.72 16.84 -12.50
C LYS A 115 7.76 16.49 -11.42
N GLY A 116 8.17 17.45 -10.59
CA GLY A 116 9.20 17.24 -9.55
C GLY A 116 10.64 17.14 -10.07
N ARG A 117 10.88 17.43 -11.35
CA ARG A 117 12.20 17.42 -12.01
C ARG A 117 12.91 18.75 -11.79
N PHE A 118 13.20 19.09 -10.53
CA PHE A 118 13.64 20.44 -10.15
C PHE A 118 14.99 20.86 -10.75
N THR A 119 15.93 19.93 -10.92
CA THR A 119 17.23 20.23 -11.56
C THR A 119 17.08 20.61 -13.03
N GLN A 120 16.25 19.88 -13.79
CA GLN A 120 15.94 20.23 -15.18
C GLN A 120 15.14 21.54 -15.25
N ALA A 121 14.22 21.75 -14.31
CA ALA A 121 13.50 23.01 -14.21
C ALA A 121 14.45 24.19 -13.99
N LEU A 122 15.48 24.03 -13.16
CA LEU A 122 16.50 25.05 -12.93
C LEU A 122 17.29 25.37 -14.20
N GLN A 123 17.73 24.35 -14.95
CA GLN A 123 18.43 24.53 -16.21
C GLN A 123 17.59 25.34 -17.21
N HIS A 124 16.32 24.98 -17.40
CA HIS A 124 15.44 25.70 -18.32
C HIS A 124 15.12 27.12 -17.85
N ILE A 125 14.90 27.36 -16.55
CA ILE A 125 14.60 28.73 -16.09
C ILE A 125 15.82 29.64 -16.21
N GLU A 126 17.03 29.12 -16.05
CA GLU A 126 18.28 29.87 -16.26
C GLU A 126 18.47 30.25 -17.73
N GLN A 127 18.13 29.36 -18.67
CA GLN A 127 18.12 29.67 -20.10
C GLN A 127 17.07 30.73 -20.47
N ALA A 128 15.89 30.68 -19.85
CA ALA A 128 14.87 31.72 -20.04
C ALA A 128 15.36 33.08 -19.54
N LEU A 129 15.97 33.12 -18.35
CA LEU A 129 16.54 34.33 -17.75
C LEU A 129 17.78 34.85 -18.48
N ALA A 130 18.55 34.00 -19.18
CA ALA A 130 19.65 34.48 -20.02
C ALA A 130 19.16 35.39 -21.15
N GLY A 131 17.96 35.13 -21.69
CA GLY A 131 17.32 35.98 -22.69
C GLY A 131 16.54 37.16 -22.10
N GLN A 132 16.01 37.03 -20.88
CA GLN A 132 15.21 38.05 -20.20
C GLN A 132 15.58 38.15 -18.70
N PRO A 133 16.73 38.75 -18.35
CA PRO A 133 17.30 38.68 -16.99
C PRO A 133 16.43 39.30 -15.88
N ASP A 134 15.60 40.28 -16.24
CA ASP A 134 14.79 41.04 -15.30
C ASP A 134 13.30 40.65 -15.29
N ASP A 135 12.89 39.57 -16.00
CA ASP A 135 11.50 39.10 -15.94
C ASP A 135 11.18 38.56 -14.53
N CYS A 136 10.38 39.31 -13.79
CA CYS A 136 10.06 39.01 -12.40
C CYS A 136 9.28 37.69 -12.24
N ARG A 137 8.51 37.25 -13.24
CA ARG A 137 7.80 35.96 -13.21
C ARG A 137 8.78 34.80 -13.34
N MET A 138 9.79 34.94 -14.20
CA MET A 138 10.84 33.93 -14.36
C MET A 138 11.75 33.88 -13.13
N LEU A 139 12.09 35.03 -12.54
CA LEU A 139 12.81 35.11 -11.27
C LEU A 139 12.02 34.45 -10.13
N ALA A 140 10.72 34.72 -10.01
CA ALA A 140 9.87 34.07 -9.01
C ALA A 140 9.83 32.55 -9.21
N ARG A 141 9.72 32.07 -10.46
CA ARG A 141 9.83 30.65 -10.79
C ARG A 141 11.18 30.06 -10.38
N LYS A 142 12.30 30.77 -10.63
CA LYS A 142 13.64 30.37 -10.19
C LYS A 142 13.70 30.27 -8.66
N GLY A 143 13.20 31.27 -7.93
CA GLY A 143 13.13 31.24 -6.47
C GLY A 143 12.36 30.03 -5.93
N LEU A 144 11.20 29.71 -6.52
CA LEU A 144 10.43 28.51 -6.17
C LEU A 144 11.21 27.21 -6.46
N ILE A 145 11.87 27.11 -7.62
CA ILE A 145 12.70 25.96 -7.98
C ILE A 145 13.85 25.78 -7.00
N LEU A 146 14.55 26.87 -6.66
CA LEU A 146 15.65 26.87 -5.68
C LEU A 146 15.18 26.42 -4.31
N GLY A 147 14.00 26.89 -3.86
CA GLY A 147 13.37 26.42 -2.62
C GLY A 147 13.10 24.91 -2.64
N ARG A 148 12.62 24.35 -3.76
CA ARG A 148 12.40 22.89 -3.91
C ARG A 148 13.69 22.06 -4.03
N LEU A 149 14.81 22.71 -4.33
CA LEU A 149 16.16 22.14 -4.29
C LEU A 149 16.85 22.37 -2.94
N ASP A 150 16.13 22.90 -1.93
CA ASP A 150 16.63 23.28 -0.61
C ASP A 150 17.80 24.30 -0.64
N ARG A 151 17.98 25.01 -1.77
CA ARG A 151 18.94 26.11 -1.94
C ARG A 151 18.34 27.41 -1.38
N HIS A 152 17.95 27.37 -0.11
CA HIS A 152 17.16 28.43 0.54
C HIS A 152 17.87 29.79 0.55
N GLY A 153 19.18 29.86 0.78
CA GLY A 153 19.92 31.13 0.76
C GLY A 153 19.82 31.87 -0.58
N GLU A 154 19.98 31.14 -1.68
CA GLU A 154 19.81 31.69 -3.04
C GLU A 154 18.35 32.05 -3.33
N ALA A 155 17.40 31.21 -2.90
CA ALA A 155 15.98 31.49 -3.05
C ALA A 155 15.56 32.76 -2.28
N ILE A 156 16.05 32.93 -1.05
CA ILE A 156 15.82 34.13 -0.22
C ILE A 156 16.37 35.36 -0.94
N THR A 157 17.62 35.30 -1.44
CA THR A 157 18.22 36.41 -2.19
C THR A 157 17.36 36.82 -3.40
N VAL A 158 16.82 35.83 -4.14
CA VAL A 158 15.92 36.08 -5.27
C VAL A 158 14.62 36.76 -4.81
N PHE A 159 13.99 36.27 -3.73
CA PHE A 159 12.74 36.85 -3.25
C PHE A 159 12.92 38.21 -2.55
N GLU A 160 14.05 38.47 -1.89
CA GLU A 160 14.42 39.78 -1.36
C GLU A 160 14.57 40.81 -2.49
N ALA A 161 15.21 40.44 -3.59
CA ALA A 161 15.29 41.28 -4.78
C ALA A 161 13.89 41.50 -5.40
N LEU A 162 13.03 40.48 -5.45
CA LEU A 162 11.67 40.60 -5.97
C LEU A 162 10.77 41.50 -5.12
N VAL A 163 10.81 41.41 -3.79
CA VAL A 163 10.05 42.33 -2.93
C VAL A 163 10.58 43.76 -3.01
N GLY A 164 11.86 43.96 -3.32
CA GLY A 164 12.41 45.29 -3.62
C GLY A 164 11.90 45.87 -4.95
N ARG A 165 11.75 45.03 -5.99
CA ARG A 165 11.30 45.43 -7.34
C ARG A 165 9.78 45.59 -7.44
N GLU A 166 9.04 44.65 -6.88
CA GLU A 166 7.58 44.57 -6.90
C GLU A 166 7.02 44.53 -5.47
N PRO A 167 7.19 45.59 -4.66
CA PRO A 167 6.87 45.59 -3.22
C PRO A 167 5.38 45.40 -2.89
N LYS A 168 4.50 45.49 -3.90
CA LYS A 168 3.05 45.31 -3.76
C LYS A 168 2.57 43.91 -4.15
N ASP A 169 3.43 43.06 -4.71
CA ASP A 169 3.07 41.67 -5.02
C ASP A 169 3.16 40.83 -3.73
N TYR A 170 2.01 40.44 -3.19
CA TYR A 170 1.95 39.66 -1.95
C TYR A 170 2.62 38.28 -2.09
N SER A 171 2.70 37.72 -3.31
CA SER A 171 3.17 36.36 -3.53
C SER A 171 4.67 36.25 -3.24
N HIS A 172 5.45 37.30 -3.55
CA HIS A 172 6.88 37.37 -3.24
C HIS A 172 7.12 37.38 -1.73
N TRP A 173 6.36 38.19 -0.99
CA TRP A 173 6.42 38.23 0.49
C TRP A 173 6.03 36.89 1.11
N ASN A 174 4.98 36.24 0.62
CA ASN A 174 4.55 34.93 1.09
C ASN A 174 5.62 33.84 0.83
N ASN A 175 6.28 33.87 -0.32
CA ASN A 175 7.32 32.91 -0.64
C ASN A 175 8.59 33.15 0.20
N LEU A 176 8.95 34.42 0.43
CA LEU A 176 10.02 34.78 1.35
C LEU A 176 9.74 34.31 2.78
N ALA A 177 8.51 34.51 3.25
CA ALA A 177 8.05 34.02 4.56
C ALA A 177 8.15 32.49 4.67
N ASN A 178 7.73 31.76 3.63
CA ASN A 178 7.84 30.30 3.57
C ASN A 178 9.30 29.84 3.69
N LEU A 179 10.22 30.47 2.96
CA LEU A 179 11.65 30.16 3.04
C LEU A 179 12.22 30.46 4.43
N CYS A 180 11.86 31.58 5.04
CA CYS A 180 12.25 31.91 6.41
C CYS A 180 11.75 30.87 7.42
N LYS A 181 10.51 30.40 7.26
CA LYS A 181 9.92 29.30 8.05
C LYS A 181 10.69 27.99 7.83
N ASP A 182 11.01 27.63 6.59
CA ASP A 182 11.72 26.38 6.26
C ASP A 182 13.14 26.34 6.86
N ILE A 183 13.78 27.49 7.10
CA ILE A 183 15.08 27.60 7.79
C ILE A 183 14.97 27.94 9.29
N GLY A 184 13.78 27.85 9.89
CA GLY A 184 13.57 28.05 11.33
C GLY A 184 13.53 29.50 11.82
N LYS A 185 13.58 30.50 10.93
CA LYS A 185 13.44 31.92 11.27
C LYS A 185 11.97 32.33 11.44
N LEU A 186 11.30 31.74 12.43
CA LEU A 186 9.84 31.83 12.61
C LEU A 186 9.33 33.25 12.87
N ALA A 187 10.07 34.09 13.61
CA ALA A 187 9.69 35.49 13.85
C ALA A 187 9.65 36.31 12.54
N LEU A 188 10.72 36.21 11.75
CA LEU A 188 10.83 36.89 10.46
C LEU A 188 9.80 36.36 9.45
N ALA A 189 9.52 35.06 9.49
CA ALA A 189 8.44 34.48 8.71
C ALA A 189 7.07 35.11 9.06
N ASP A 190 6.74 35.28 10.34
CA ASP A 190 5.48 35.92 10.77
C ASP A 190 5.39 37.38 10.29
N GLU A 191 6.48 38.15 10.36
CA GLU A 191 6.55 39.52 9.83
C GLU A 191 6.28 39.57 8.32
N HIS A 192 6.94 38.71 7.54
CA HIS A 192 6.74 38.65 6.09
C HIS A 192 5.34 38.14 5.72
N TYR A 193 4.77 37.19 6.47
CA TYR A 193 3.38 36.78 6.28
C TYR A 193 2.41 37.92 6.59
N ALA A 194 2.62 38.67 7.67
CA ALA A 194 1.79 39.84 7.98
C ALA A 194 1.79 40.83 6.81
N ARG A 195 2.97 41.10 6.25
CA ARG A 195 3.09 41.96 5.06
C ARG A 195 2.39 41.39 3.83
N ALA A 196 2.52 40.09 3.58
CA ALA A 196 1.80 39.43 2.50
C ALA A 196 0.27 39.51 2.67
N ILE A 197 -0.23 39.33 3.90
CA ILE A 197 -1.67 39.41 4.22
C ILE A 197 -2.21 40.83 4.01
N GLU A 198 -1.45 41.87 4.35
CA GLU A 198 -1.84 43.27 4.11
C GLU A 198 -2.01 43.60 2.62
N LEU A 199 -1.20 42.98 1.76
CA LEU A 199 -1.18 43.21 0.32
C LEU A 199 -2.14 42.29 -0.45
N ALA A 200 -2.43 41.13 0.11
CA ALA A 200 -3.30 40.10 -0.46
C ALA A 200 -4.74 40.62 -0.63
N GLY A 201 -5.35 40.28 -1.77
CA GLY A 201 -6.77 40.54 -1.97
C GLY A 201 -7.63 39.60 -1.13
N ARG A 202 -8.93 39.90 -1.04
CA ARG A 202 -9.89 39.07 -0.28
C ARG A 202 -9.98 37.61 -0.73
N ARG A 203 -9.54 37.27 -1.95
CA ARG A 203 -9.55 35.89 -2.47
C ARG A 203 -8.22 35.15 -2.28
N ASP A 204 -7.18 35.85 -1.83
CA ASP A 204 -5.83 35.31 -1.74
C ASP A 204 -5.57 34.73 -0.34
N VAL A 205 -6.13 33.54 -0.08
CA VAL A 205 -6.13 32.91 1.26
C VAL A 205 -4.79 32.31 1.68
N LEU A 206 -3.86 32.13 0.74
CA LEU A 206 -2.63 31.36 0.93
C LEU A 206 -1.69 31.97 1.99
N PRO A 207 -1.40 33.28 2.00
CA PRO A 207 -0.50 33.85 3.01
C PRO A 207 -1.04 33.68 4.42
N TYR A 208 -2.36 33.83 4.59
CA TYR A 208 -3.00 33.64 5.88
C TYR A 208 -2.95 32.19 6.35
N SER A 209 -3.25 31.25 5.45
CA SER A 209 -3.21 29.81 5.75
C SER A 209 -1.79 29.35 6.09
N ASN A 210 -0.78 29.82 5.36
CA ASN A 210 0.62 29.51 5.66
C ASN A 210 1.05 30.07 7.02
N ARG A 211 0.66 31.32 7.33
CA ARG A 211 0.89 31.93 8.65
C ARG A 211 0.27 31.11 9.77
N LEU A 212 -1.01 30.72 9.62
CA LEU A 212 -1.73 29.90 10.60
C LEU A 212 -0.95 28.61 10.88
N THR A 213 -0.53 27.89 9.84
CA THR A 213 0.29 26.69 10.01
C THR A 213 1.64 27.00 10.67
N THR A 214 2.30 28.10 10.30
CA THR A 214 3.60 28.49 10.88
C THR A 214 3.55 28.77 12.37
N LEU A 215 2.46 29.37 12.88
CA LEU A 215 2.33 29.69 14.31
C LEU A 215 2.42 28.47 15.23
N HIS A 216 2.12 27.27 14.73
CA HIS A 216 2.18 26.02 15.48
C HIS A 216 3.60 25.50 15.69
N TYR A 217 4.60 26.05 14.98
CA TYR A 217 6.01 25.72 15.20
C TYR A 217 6.70 26.65 16.20
N ASP A 218 6.09 27.82 16.49
CA ASP A 218 6.70 28.87 17.30
C ASP A 218 6.33 28.69 18.78
N PRO A 219 7.28 28.30 19.66
CA PRO A 219 7.00 28.01 21.07
C PRO A 219 6.51 29.23 21.86
N ARG A 220 6.68 30.45 21.33
CA ARG A 220 6.22 31.69 21.97
C ARG A 220 4.72 31.95 21.79
N ARG A 221 4.03 31.16 20.96
CA ARG A 221 2.62 31.37 20.62
C ARG A 221 1.74 30.52 21.53
N SER A 222 0.92 31.19 22.34
CA SER A 222 -0.11 30.54 23.16
C SER A 222 -1.22 29.95 22.29
N ARG A 223 -1.88 28.88 22.77
CA ARG A 223 -3.05 28.29 22.10
C ARG A 223 -4.19 29.30 21.91
N GLU A 224 -4.40 30.21 22.86
CA GLU A 224 -5.46 31.23 22.81
C GLU A 224 -5.25 32.18 21.62
N TYR A 225 -4.02 32.66 21.45
CA TYR A 225 -3.64 33.48 20.29
C TYR A 225 -3.84 32.73 18.97
N ILE A 226 -3.41 31.47 18.89
CA ILE A 226 -3.57 30.65 17.68
C ILE A 226 -5.05 30.47 17.35
N PHE A 227 -5.89 30.17 18.34
CA PHE A 227 -7.32 30.01 18.17
C PHE A 227 -7.99 31.28 17.61
N GLU A 228 -7.65 32.45 18.15
CA GLU A 228 -8.16 33.73 17.66
C GLU A 228 -7.70 34.05 16.23
N VAL A 229 -6.50 33.62 15.84
CA VAL A 229 -6.04 33.69 14.44
C VAL A 229 -6.83 32.71 13.56
N CYS A 230 -7.11 31.48 13.99
CA CYS A 230 -7.93 30.55 13.21
C CYS A 230 -9.33 31.13 12.94
N LYS A 231 -10.04 31.61 13.97
CA LYS A 231 -11.41 32.16 13.86
C LYS A 231 -11.55 33.36 12.93
N GLN A 232 -10.49 34.14 12.78
CA GLN A 232 -10.49 35.28 11.86
C GLN A 232 -10.64 34.87 10.39
N TRP A 233 -10.36 33.61 10.04
CA TRP A 233 -10.44 33.14 8.66
C TRP A 233 -11.83 33.39 8.05
N GLN A 234 -12.91 33.03 8.75
CA GLN A 234 -14.28 33.21 8.28
C GLN A 234 -14.59 34.69 7.99
N SER A 235 -14.27 35.59 8.93
CA SER A 235 -14.53 37.02 8.76
C SER A 235 -13.75 37.67 7.62
N ARG A 236 -12.58 37.11 7.26
CA ARG A 236 -11.70 37.63 6.21
C ARG A 236 -12.07 37.10 4.83
N PHE A 237 -12.31 35.80 4.72
CA PHE A 237 -12.38 35.09 3.45
C PHE A 237 -13.73 34.45 3.16
N GLY A 238 -14.62 34.36 4.16
CA GLY A 238 -15.96 33.84 4.00
C GLY A 238 -16.79 34.65 2.99
N PRO A 239 -17.81 34.01 2.38
CA PRO A 239 -18.70 34.68 1.43
C PRO A 239 -19.50 35.78 2.14
N ASP A 240 -19.79 36.88 1.43
CA ASP A 240 -20.64 37.98 1.96
C ASP A 240 -22.04 37.49 2.33
N VAL A 241 -22.56 36.56 1.53
CA VAL A 241 -23.85 35.89 1.76
C VAL A 241 -23.59 34.40 1.70
N VAL A 242 -23.77 33.73 2.83
CA VAL A 242 -23.67 32.27 2.92
C VAL A 242 -24.86 31.66 2.15
N PRO A 243 -24.63 30.85 1.10
CA PRO A 243 -25.71 30.19 0.40
C PRO A 243 -26.38 29.16 1.32
N PRO A 244 -27.69 28.88 1.15
CA PRO A 244 -28.33 27.84 1.93
C PRO A 244 -27.69 26.48 1.66
N ARG A 245 -27.60 25.67 2.72
CA ARG A 245 -27.21 24.25 2.58
C ARG A 245 -28.20 23.53 1.66
N PRO A 246 -27.74 22.52 0.89
CA PRO A 246 -28.64 21.71 0.07
C PRO A 246 -29.76 21.11 0.91
N GLN A 247 -31.00 21.26 0.47
CA GLN A 247 -32.14 20.55 1.07
C GLN A 247 -32.24 19.16 0.46
N MET A 248 -32.17 18.14 1.32
CA MET A 248 -32.28 16.75 0.89
C MET A 248 -33.74 16.36 0.66
N ILE A 249 -33.99 15.67 -0.45
CA ILE A 249 -35.33 15.15 -0.79
C ILE A 249 -35.69 13.94 0.11
N ASP A 250 -34.68 13.18 0.53
CA ASP A 250 -34.85 11.98 1.36
C ASP A 250 -33.94 12.06 2.60
N LEU A 251 -34.55 12.17 3.77
CA LEU A 251 -33.89 12.26 5.09
C LEU A 251 -33.98 10.94 5.86
N ALA A 252 -34.05 9.80 5.16
CA ALA A 252 -34.06 8.49 5.82
C ALA A 252 -32.74 8.25 6.60
N PRO A 253 -32.79 7.88 7.89
CA PRO A 253 -31.61 7.67 8.71
C PRO A 253 -30.77 6.45 8.27
N ASP A 254 -31.42 5.46 7.66
CA ASP A 254 -30.85 4.20 7.19
C ASP A 254 -30.50 4.21 5.69
N ARG A 255 -30.56 5.35 5.00
CA ARG A 255 -30.21 5.39 3.57
C ARG A 255 -28.73 5.08 3.31
N LEU A 256 -28.41 4.72 2.07
CA LEU A 256 -27.04 4.68 1.57
C LEU A 256 -26.48 6.11 1.49
N LEU A 257 -25.35 6.37 2.16
CA LEU A 257 -24.76 7.71 2.27
C LEU A 257 -23.70 7.95 1.20
N ARG A 258 -23.72 9.13 0.58
CA ARG A 258 -22.70 9.62 -0.34
C ARG A 258 -21.70 10.47 0.42
N ILE A 259 -20.47 9.96 0.56
CA ILE A 259 -19.39 10.62 1.29
C ILE A 259 -18.40 11.21 0.29
N GLY A 260 -18.22 12.52 0.31
CA GLY A 260 -17.21 13.21 -0.49
C GLY A 260 -15.90 13.37 0.28
N LEU A 261 -14.76 13.09 -0.34
CA LEU A 261 -13.42 13.25 0.23
C LEU A 261 -12.64 14.28 -0.58
N VAL A 262 -12.33 15.43 0.00
CA VAL A 262 -11.54 16.50 -0.66
C VAL A 262 -10.09 16.44 -0.19
N SER A 263 -9.14 16.21 -1.10
CA SER A 263 -7.73 16.14 -0.71
C SER A 263 -6.76 16.33 -1.88
N ASP A 264 -5.52 16.76 -1.59
CA ASP A 264 -4.36 16.56 -2.48
C ASP A 264 -3.56 15.28 -2.16
N GLY A 265 -3.89 14.63 -1.04
CA GLY A 265 -3.14 13.56 -0.40
C GLY A 265 -3.60 12.14 -0.68
N LEU A 266 -4.53 11.92 -1.63
CA LEU A 266 -4.99 10.58 -2.06
C LEU A 266 -3.96 9.86 -2.95
N ARG A 267 -2.72 9.79 -2.48
CA ARG A 267 -1.51 9.31 -3.17
C ARG A 267 -0.47 8.92 -2.11
N GLN A 268 0.73 8.48 -2.51
CA GLN A 268 1.87 8.28 -1.63
C GLN A 268 2.20 9.57 -0.88
N HIS A 269 1.60 9.69 0.30
CA HIS A 269 1.50 10.88 1.12
C HIS A 269 1.01 10.43 2.50
N PRO A 270 1.38 11.13 3.59
CA PRO A 270 0.93 10.76 4.93
C PRO A 270 -0.58 10.52 5.03
N VAL A 271 -1.39 11.40 4.41
CA VAL A 271 -2.86 11.24 4.36
C VAL A 271 -3.27 9.90 3.75
N GLY A 272 -2.78 9.57 2.55
CA GLY A 272 -3.11 8.31 1.90
C GLY A 272 -2.71 7.09 2.74
N ASN A 273 -1.53 7.12 3.37
CA ASN A 273 -1.04 6.03 4.21
C ASN A 273 -1.89 5.84 5.49
N MET A 274 -2.55 6.90 5.95
CA MET A 274 -3.34 6.93 7.18
C MET A 274 -4.84 6.62 6.98
N ILE A 275 -5.31 6.53 5.72
CA ILE A 275 -6.73 6.30 5.44
C ILE A 275 -7.00 5.10 4.53
N VAL A 276 -6.03 4.67 3.71
CA VAL A 276 -6.30 3.67 2.66
C VAL A 276 -6.91 2.38 3.21
N GLY A 277 -6.36 1.84 4.29
CA GLY A 277 -6.82 0.57 4.86
C GLY A 277 -8.20 0.68 5.49
N VAL A 278 -8.55 1.87 6.01
CA VAL A 278 -9.88 2.20 6.53
C VAL A 278 -10.90 2.28 5.39
N LEU A 279 -10.60 3.03 4.32
CA LEU A 279 -11.47 3.17 3.16
C LEU A 279 -11.73 1.81 2.49
N GLU A 280 -10.74 0.92 2.47
CA GLU A 280 -10.88 -0.46 2.01
C GLU A 280 -11.91 -1.26 2.80
N ARG A 281 -12.04 -1.01 4.11
CA ARG A 281 -12.89 -1.78 5.03
C ARG A 281 -14.24 -1.15 5.34
N LEU A 282 -14.48 0.10 4.93
CA LEU A 282 -15.80 0.72 5.06
C LEU A 282 -16.89 -0.10 4.34
N PRO A 283 -18.04 -0.36 4.99
CA PRO A 283 -19.09 -1.19 4.41
C PRO A 283 -19.71 -0.51 3.18
N SER A 284 -19.49 -1.08 1.99
CA SER A 284 -19.96 -0.49 0.71
C SER A 284 -21.48 -0.40 0.59
N HIS A 285 -22.22 -1.21 1.34
CA HIS A 285 -23.67 -1.14 1.41
C HIS A 285 -24.20 0.04 2.23
N GLN A 286 -23.33 0.71 2.99
CA GLN A 286 -23.68 1.89 3.78
C GLN A 286 -23.15 3.19 3.18
N PHE A 287 -22.07 3.12 2.39
CA PHE A 287 -21.37 4.31 1.88
C PHE A 287 -20.96 4.18 0.41
N HIS A 288 -21.29 5.21 -0.38
CA HIS A 288 -20.67 5.49 -1.67
C HIS A 288 -19.64 6.60 -1.52
N LEU A 289 -18.38 6.32 -1.83
CA LEU A 289 -17.27 7.25 -1.64
C LEU A 289 -16.96 8.02 -2.93
N PHE A 290 -16.85 9.33 -2.85
CA PHE A 290 -16.50 10.23 -3.96
C PHE A 290 -15.17 10.90 -3.65
N ALA A 291 -14.19 10.79 -4.53
CA ALA A 291 -12.91 11.47 -4.38
C ALA A 291 -12.90 12.78 -5.20
N TYR A 292 -12.55 13.89 -4.55
CA TYR A 292 -12.29 15.20 -5.15
C TYR A 292 -10.80 15.52 -4.99
N SER A 293 -9.98 15.04 -5.93
CA SER A 293 -8.52 15.15 -5.87
C SER A 293 -8.00 16.44 -6.49
N SER A 294 -7.24 17.22 -5.72
CA SER A 294 -6.45 18.35 -6.25
C SER A 294 -5.11 17.92 -6.86
N SER A 295 -4.76 16.64 -6.76
CA SER A 295 -3.57 16.04 -7.36
C SER A 295 -3.92 15.17 -8.58
N GLN A 296 -3.01 15.14 -9.55
CA GLN A 296 -3.07 14.26 -10.73
C GLN A 296 -2.06 13.10 -10.67
N VAL A 297 -1.30 12.99 -9.58
CA VAL A 297 -0.36 11.88 -9.37
C VAL A 297 -1.15 10.56 -9.27
N SER A 298 -0.65 9.52 -9.90
CA SER A 298 -1.22 8.17 -9.86
C SER A 298 -0.15 7.14 -9.50
N ASP A 299 -0.03 6.84 -8.20
CA ASP A 299 0.88 5.82 -7.66
C ASP A 299 0.12 4.57 -7.17
N HIS A 300 0.81 3.65 -6.49
CA HIS A 300 0.20 2.43 -5.98
C HIS A 300 -0.91 2.70 -4.95
N LEU A 301 -0.73 3.71 -4.09
CA LEU A 301 -1.69 4.06 -3.06
C LEU A 301 -2.94 4.73 -3.65
N THR A 302 -2.73 5.61 -4.63
CA THR A 302 -3.80 6.21 -5.43
C THR A 302 -4.69 5.13 -6.04
N ARG A 303 -4.08 4.08 -6.63
CA ARG A 303 -4.80 2.95 -7.23
C ARG A 303 -5.61 2.15 -6.22
N ARG A 304 -5.03 1.85 -5.04
CA ARG A 304 -5.75 1.19 -3.93
C ARG A 304 -6.98 1.99 -3.51
N ILE A 305 -6.82 3.27 -3.20
CA ILE A 305 -7.92 4.16 -2.80
C ILE A 305 -9.00 4.21 -3.89
N ARG A 306 -8.59 4.37 -5.15
CA ARG A 306 -9.51 4.46 -6.30
C ARG A 306 -10.40 3.23 -6.47
N THR A 307 -9.94 2.03 -6.09
CA THR A 307 -10.77 0.80 -6.16
C THR A 307 -12.01 0.84 -5.28
N ARG A 308 -12.02 1.70 -4.26
CA ARG A 308 -13.14 1.88 -3.31
C ARG A 308 -14.01 3.09 -3.62
N MET A 309 -13.60 3.92 -4.58
CA MET A 309 -14.35 5.12 -4.94
C MET A 309 -15.46 4.78 -5.93
N HIS A 310 -16.67 5.25 -5.64
CA HIS A 310 -17.78 5.28 -6.59
C HIS A 310 -17.49 6.24 -7.75
N ALA A 311 -16.87 7.39 -7.45
CA ALA A 311 -16.42 8.34 -8.48
C ALA A 311 -15.11 9.03 -8.07
N TRP A 312 -14.31 9.42 -9.06
CA TRP A 312 -13.07 10.17 -8.88
C TRP A 312 -13.05 11.41 -9.77
N ARG A 313 -12.97 12.60 -9.16
CA ARG A 313 -12.99 13.90 -9.84
C ARG A 313 -11.68 14.62 -9.62
N SER A 314 -11.07 15.10 -10.71
CA SER A 314 -9.94 16.02 -10.66
C SER A 314 -10.47 17.43 -10.49
N ILE A 315 -10.06 18.12 -9.42
CA ILE A 315 -10.60 19.44 -9.05
C ILE A 315 -9.57 20.57 -9.13
N LYS A 316 -8.32 20.27 -9.52
CA LYS A 316 -7.22 21.25 -9.56
C LYS A 316 -7.54 22.52 -10.40
N HIS A 317 -8.32 22.37 -11.46
CA HIS A 317 -8.70 23.45 -12.38
C HIS A 317 -9.98 24.20 -11.97
N MET A 318 -10.69 23.73 -10.95
CA MET A 318 -11.95 24.31 -10.49
C MET A 318 -11.68 25.39 -9.43
N ASP A 319 -12.37 26.51 -9.53
CA ASP A 319 -12.46 27.48 -8.44
C ASP A 319 -13.45 27.02 -7.36
N ASP A 320 -13.58 27.79 -6.29
CA ASP A 320 -14.42 27.41 -5.16
C ASP A 320 -15.90 27.31 -5.51
N GLN A 321 -16.42 28.21 -6.36
CA GLN A 321 -17.83 28.19 -6.76
C GLN A 321 -18.15 26.96 -7.62
N ARG A 322 -17.29 26.65 -8.60
CA ARG A 322 -17.47 25.50 -9.48
C ARG A 322 -17.32 24.18 -8.72
N LEU A 323 -16.38 24.09 -7.78
CA LEU A 323 -16.25 22.91 -6.92
C LEU A 323 -17.48 22.75 -6.01
N ALA A 324 -17.92 23.83 -5.36
CA ALA A 324 -19.13 23.80 -4.53
C ALA A 324 -20.36 23.37 -5.32
N GLN A 325 -20.54 23.87 -6.55
CA GLN A 325 -21.63 23.44 -7.42
C GLN A 325 -21.50 21.96 -7.82
N GLN A 326 -20.29 21.51 -8.19
CA GLN A 326 -20.06 20.11 -8.55
C GLN A 326 -20.41 19.15 -7.41
N ILE A 327 -20.09 19.51 -6.16
CA ILE A 327 -20.42 18.72 -4.96
C ILE A 327 -21.94 18.68 -4.73
N ARG A 328 -22.63 19.81 -4.96
CA ARG A 328 -24.10 19.87 -4.90
C ARG A 328 -24.75 18.99 -5.97
N ASP A 329 -24.23 19.04 -7.20
CA ASP A 329 -24.73 18.23 -8.32
C ASP A 329 -24.53 16.73 -8.09
N ASP A 330 -23.45 16.35 -7.38
CA ASP A 330 -23.20 14.97 -6.97
C ASP A 330 -24.13 14.49 -5.84
N GLY A 331 -24.81 15.42 -5.16
CA GLY A 331 -25.69 15.15 -4.02
C GLY A 331 -24.94 14.50 -2.86
N ILE A 332 -23.78 15.06 -2.50
CA ILE A 332 -22.98 14.57 -1.37
C ILE A 332 -23.72 14.83 -0.05
N ASP A 333 -23.89 13.80 0.77
CA ASP A 333 -24.57 13.86 2.07
C ASP A 333 -23.63 14.39 3.17
N ILE A 334 -22.40 13.87 3.19
CA ILE A 334 -21.34 14.28 4.11
C ILE A 334 -20.08 14.57 3.30
N LEU A 335 -19.60 15.81 3.36
CA LEU A 335 -18.34 16.20 2.74
C LEU A 335 -17.24 16.24 3.80
N ILE A 336 -16.16 15.50 3.56
CA ILE A 336 -15.01 15.40 4.44
C ILE A 336 -13.81 16.13 3.81
N ASP A 337 -13.29 17.12 4.52
CA ASP A 337 -12.04 17.81 4.17
C ASP A 337 -10.81 17.08 4.73
N LEU A 338 -9.90 16.69 3.85
CA LEU A 338 -8.62 16.04 4.15
C LEU A 338 -7.41 16.90 3.72
N SER A 339 -7.57 18.22 3.61
CA SER A 339 -6.49 19.15 3.21
C SER A 339 -6.23 20.28 4.21
N GLY A 340 -7.28 20.81 4.85
CA GLY A 340 -7.17 21.89 5.82
C GLY A 340 -6.59 23.16 5.19
N HIS A 341 -5.73 23.85 5.94
CA HIS A 341 -5.04 25.05 5.48
C HIS A 341 -3.79 24.76 4.62
N ASN A 342 -3.45 23.50 4.38
CA ASN A 342 -2.21 23.12 3.69
C ASN A 342 -2.38 23.05 2.17
N ALA A 343 -1.46 22.37 1.47
CA ALA A 343 -1.58 22.13 0.04
C ALA A 343 -2.97 21.55 -0.31
N GLY A 344 -3.54 21.99 -1.43
CA GLY A 344 -4.90 21.58 -1.81
C GLY A 344 -6.02 22.20 -0.98
N ASN A 345 -5.75 23.21 -0.15
CA ASN A 345 -6.75 23.96 0.62
C ASN A 345 -8.00 24.33 -0.22
N ARG A 346 -9.17 23.92 0.28
CA ARG A 346 -10.50 24.23 -0.27
C ARG A 346 -11.45 24.85 0.77
N MET A 347 -10.92 25.53 1.78
CA MET A 347 -11.72 26.20 2.82
C MET A 347 -12.71 27.22 2.20
N GLY A 348 -12.35 27.88 1.11
CA GLY A 348 -13.27 28.73 0.33
C GLY A 348 -14.50 27.97 -0.19
N SER A 349 -14.29 26.76 -0.71
CA SER A 349 -15.38 25.86 -1.14
C SER A 349 -16.21 25.38 0.05
N MET A 350 -15.57 25.05 1.19
CA MET A 350 -16.28 24.62 2.41
C MET A 350 -17.17 25.74 2.97
N ALA A 351 -16.71 26.99 2.93
CA ALA A 351 -17.46 28.17 3.37
C ALA A 351 -18.72 28.43 2.53
N LEU A 352 -18.80 27.88 1.32
CA LEU A 352 -20.00 27.88 0.47
C LEU A 352 -21.00 26.76 0.83
N GLN A 353 -20.75 26.04 1.92
CA GLN A 353 -21.59 24.99 2.49
C GLN A 353 -22.24 24.04 1.46
N PRO A 354 -21.43 23.33 0.64
CA PRO A 354 -21.93 22.59 -0.52
C PRO A 354 -22.60 21.25 -0.19
N ALA A 355 -22.54 20.79 1.05
CA ALA A 355 -23.17 19.55 1.53
C ALA A 355 -23.95 19.80 2.83
N PRO A 356 -24.95 18.95 3.17
CA PRO A 356 -25.71 19.06 4.42
C PRO A 356 -24.83 18.99 5.66
N LEU A 357 -23.82 18.11 5.67
CA LEU A 357 -22.83 17.99 6.73
C LEU A 357 -21.41 18.13 6.19
N LEU A 358 -20.58 18.86 6.94
CA LEU A 358 -19.18 19.15 6.64
C LEU A 358 -18.31 18.67 7.80
N VAL A 359 -17.32 17.84 7.50
CA VAL A 359 -16.44 17.22 8.50
C VAL A 359 -14.99 17.51 8.16
N LYS A 360 -14.19 17.91 9.14
CA LYS A 360 -12.74 17.93 9.02
C LYS A 360 -12.14 16.61 9.53
N TRP A 361 -11.29 15.95 8.75
CA TRP A 361 -10.56 14.75 9.19
C TRP A 361 -9.22 14.62 8.49
N VAL A 362 -8.13 14.38 9.23
CA VAL A 362 -6.74 14.17 8.76
C VAL A 362 -6.27 15.20 7.70
N GLY A 363 -4.99 15.20 7.33
CA GLY A 363 -4.47 16.04 6.23
C GLY A 363 -4.57 17.55 6.47
N GLY A 364 -3.45 18.16 6.89
CA GLY A 364 -3.45 19.56 7.33
C GLY A 364 -4.38 19.82 8.53
N LEU A 365 -4.74 18.76 9.26
CA LEU A 365 -5.39 18.81 10.55
C LEU A 365 -4.32 19.09 11.61
N ILE A 366 -4.13 20.36 11.89
CA ILE A 366 -3.14 20.88 12.85
C ILE A 366 -3.80 21.57 14.04
N ASN A 367 -5.07 21.98 13.87
CA ASN A 367 -5.94 22.63 14.85
C ASN A 367 -7.36 22.77 14.24
N THR A 368 -8.26 23.47 14.92
CA THR A 368 -9.52 23.95 14.34
C THR A 368 -9.29 24.67 13.01
N THR A 369 -10.22 24.50 12.07
CA THR A 369 -10.21 25.22 10.79
C THR A 369 -10.62 26.68 10.94
N GLY A 370 -11.29 27.04 12.04
CA GLY A 370 -11.82 28.39 12.26
C GLY A 370 -12.96 28.78 11.33
N LEU A 371 -13.58 27.81 10.62
CA LEU A 371 -14.75 28.01 9.79
C LEU A 371 -16.02 27.61 10.53
N ASP A 372 -17.00 28.52 10.59
CA ASP A 372 -18.34 28.24 11.11
C ASP A 372 -19.11 27.22 10.24
N ALA A 373 -18.67 27.04 8.99
CA ALA A 373 -19.30 26.15 8.03
C ALA A 373 -19.04 24.66 8.33
N ILE A 374 -17.93 24.31 8.96
CA ILE A 374 -17.57 22.91 9.23
C ILE A 374 -18.21 22.49 10.54
N ASP A 375 -19.09 21.48 10.48
CA ASP A 375 -19.91 21.09 11.62
C ASP A 375 -19.13 20.25 12.62
N TYR A 376 -18.26 19.36 12.11
CA TYR A 376 -17.55 18.39 12.93
C TYR A 376 -16.06 18.30 12.60
N LEU A 377 -15.25 17.98 13.60
CA LEU A 377 -13.83 17.64 13.45
C LEU A 377 -13.55 16.30 14.11
N LEU A 378 -12.97 15.38 13.35
CA LEU A 378 -12.65 14.03 13.83
C LEU A 378 -11.30 14.01 14.55
N SER A 379 -11.31 13.53 15.80
CA SER A 379 -10.20 13.46 16.75
C SER A 379 -10.39 12.24 17.67
N ASP A 380 -9.69 12.24 18.79
CA ASP A 380 -9.80 11.28 19.90
C ASP A 380 -9.59 11.99 21.25
N ALA A 381 -9.71 11.24 22.35
CA ALA A 381 -9.63 11.80 23.71
C ALA A 381 -8.20 12.13 24.19
N ILE A 382 -7.16 11.69 23.49
CA ILE A 382 -5.76 11.99 23.80
C ILE A 382 -5.28 13.19 22.99
N GLU A 383 -5.61 13.19 21.70
CA GLU A 383 -5.33 14.26 20.76
C GLU A 383 -6.06 15.55 21.16
N SER A 384 -7.36 15.46 21.44
CA SER A 384 -8.20 16.56 21.93
C SER A 384 -8.88 16.17 23.24
N PRO A 385 -8.21 16.32 24.41
CA PRO A 385 -8.77 15.95 25.70
C PRO A 385 -10.13 16.60 26.01
N PRO A 386 -10.93 15.99 26.90
CA PRO A 386 -12.14 16.63 27.41
C PRO A 386 -11.83 18.01 28.00
N GLY A 387 -12.63 19.02 27.63
CA GLY A 387 -12.43 20.42 28.05
C GLY A 387 -11.75 21.31 27.01
N GLU A 388 -11.16 20.74 25.96
CA GLU A 388 -10.58 21.52 24.86
C GLU A 388 -11.63 22.06 23.87
N ASP A 389 -12.89 21.64 23.96
CA ASP A 389 -13.98 21.98 23.02
C ASP A 389 -14.16 23.49 22.80
N ALA A 390 -13.84 24.33 23.80
CA ALA A 390 -13.91 25.78 23.69
C ALA A 390 -12.91 26.38 22.68
N PHE A 391 -11.88 25.64 22.27
CA PHE A 391 -10.86 26.04 21.31
C PHE A 391 -11.10 25.47 19.90
N TYR A 392 -12.31 24.99 19.63
CA TYR A 392 -12.72 24.51 18.31
C TYR A 392 -14.02 25.19 17.88
N THR A 393 -14.08 25.62 16.62
CA THR A 393 -15.34 26.10 16.02
C THR A 393 -16.25 24.92 15.65
N GLU A 394 -15.65 23.78 15.32
CA GLU A 394 -16.33 22.53 15.00
C GLU A 394 -16.71 21.76 16.28
N LYS A 395 -17.71 20.89 16.17
CA LYS A 395 -17.99 19.89 17.21
C LYS A 395 -17.05 18.70 17.09
N LEU A 396 -16.39 18.36 18.19
CA LEU A 396 -15.42 17.27 18.19
C LEU A 396 -16.13 15.91 18.15
N ILE A 397 -15.72 15.07 17.19
CA ILE A 397 -15.99 13.64 17.18
C ILE A 397 -14.74 12.98 17.77
N ARG A 398 -14.81 12.49 19.01
CA ARG A 398 -13.72 11.76 19.67
C ARG A 398 -13.93 10.28 19.49
N LEU A 399 -13.20 9.66 18.56
CA LEU A 399 -13.21 8.21 18.38
C LEU A 399 -12.66 7.51 19.64
N PRO A 400 -13.01 6.21 19.86
CA PRO A 400 -12.56 5.47 21.04
C PRO A 400 -11.05 5.33 21.19
N ASP A 401 -10.33 5.25 20.07
CA ASP A 401 -8.90 4.93 20.01
C ASP A 401 -8.11 6.13 19.45
N ASP A 402 -7.55 5.99 18.24
CA ASP A 402 -6.80 7.02 17.53
C ASP A 402 -7.71 7.79 16.55
N TYR A 403 -7.29 8.97 16.09
CA TYR A 403 -7.98 9.76 15.06
C TYR A 403 -7.56 9.38 13.63
N ILE A 404 -6.51 8.56 13.47
CA ILE A 404 -6.09 7.96 12.20
C ILE A 404 -5.82 6.45 12.36
N CYS A 405 -5.61 5.74 11.25
CA CYS A 405 -5.13 4.36 11.28
C CYS A 405 -3.95 4.20 10.34
N TYR A 406 -2.79 3.87 10.88
CA TYR A 406 -1.56 3.70 10.11
C TYR A 406 -1.59 2.37 9.34
N ASP A 407 -1.34 2.42 8.02
CA ASP A 407 -1.11 1.24 7.18
C ASP A 407 0.40 1.14 6.86
N PRO A 408 1.15 0.25 7.53
CA PRO A 408 2.59 0.16 7.33
C PRO A 408 2.96 -0.26 5.91
N PRO A 409 4.07 0.26 5.35
CA PRO A 409 4.50 -0.12 4.02
C PRO A 409 4.94 -1.59 3.98
N PRO A 410 4.60 -2.34 2.91
CA PRO A 410 4.97 -3.75 2.78
C PRO A 410 6.49 -3.98 2.60
N TYR A 411 7.24 -2.90 2.35
CA TYR A 411 8.70 -2.92 2.16
C TYR A 411 9.48 -2.46 3.40
N ALA A 412 8.85 -2.44 4.58
CA ALA A 412 9.51 -2.10 5.83
C ALA A 412 10.77 -2.97 6.05
N PRO A 413 11.96 -2.37 6.28
CA PRO A 413 13.19 -3.13 6.55
C PRO A 413 13.11 -3.94 7.84
N ASP A 414 14.05 -4.87 8.05
CA ASP A 414 14.16 -5.61 9.31
C ASP A 414 14.61 -4.69 10.46
N VAL A 415 14.12 -4.97 11.68
CA VAL A 415 14.65 -4.34 12.90
C VAL A 415 15.96 -5.01 13.25
N LEU A 416 17.06 -4.26 13.21
CA LEU A 416 18.38 -4.78 13.62
C LEU A 416 18.56 -4.72 15.15
N PRO A 417 19.51 -5.46 15.73
CA PRO A 417 19.86 -5.36 17.15
C PRO A 417 20.15 -3.92 17.61
N LEU A 418 20.05 -3.66 18.93
CA LEU A 418 20.24 -2.33 19.51
C LEU A 418 21.62 -1.74 19.14
N PRO A 419 21.69 -0.60 18.42
CA PRO A 419 22.94 0.01 17.98
C PRO A 419 23.92 0.34 19.10
N ALA A 420 23.41 0.78 20.27
CA ALA A 420 24.24 1.14 21.41
C ALA A 420 25.16 -0.02 21.89
N LEU A 421 24.75 -1.27 21.72
CA LEU A 421 25.59 -2.43 22.07
C LEU A 421 26.83 -2.57 21.19
N ALA A 422 26.71 -2.23 19.90
CA ALA A 422 27.81 -2.30 18.96
C ALA A 422 28.70 -1.05 19.02
N ASN A 423 28.08 0.12 19.19
CA ASN A 423 28.75 1.40 19.06
C ASN A 423 29.35 1.91 20.38
N GLY A 424 28.86 1.41 21.52
CA GLY A 424 29.29 1.82 22.86
C GLY A 424 28.69 3.14 23.36
N PHE A 425 27.73 3.73 22.65
CA PHE A 425 27.05 4.96 23.03
C PHE A 425 25.59 4.96 22.55
N ILE A 426 24.74 5.76 23.22
CA ILE A 426 23.34 5.97 22.84
C ILE A 426 23.24 6.96 21.68
N THR A 427 22.42 6.66 20.68
CA THR A 427 22.05 7.57 19.61
C THR A 427 20.59 7.98 19.77
N PHE A 428 20.37 9.24 20.14
CA PHE A 428 19.08 9.90 20.06
C PHE A 428 18.79 10.32 18.62
N GLY A 429 17.57 10.11 18.13
CA GLY A 429 17.19 10.40 16.75
C GLY A 429 15.95 11.29 16.63
N CYS A 430 15.91 12.18 15.63
CA CYS A 430 14.69 12.88 15.25
C CYS A 430 14.62 13.03 13.72
N PHE A 431 13.68 12.33 13.08
CA PHE A 431 13.51 12.31 11.62
C PHE A 431 12.34 13.18 11.13
N ASN A 432 11.88 14.09 12.00
CA ASN A 432 10.80 15.01 11.69
C ASN A 432 11.21 16.09 10.69
N ASN A 433 10.22 16.75 10.08
CA ASN A 433 10.47 17.94 9.26
C ASN A 433 11.28 18.97 10.09
N PRO A 434 12.43 19.46 9.62
CA PRO A 434 13.28 20.38 10.36
C PRO A 434 12.59 21.67 10.82
N THR A 435 11.52 22.11 10.17
CA THR A 435 10.70 23.26 10.63
C THR A 435 10.11 23.05 12.03
N LYS A 436 9.97 21.80 12.50
CA LYS A 436 9.52 21.47 13.85
C LYS A 436 10.62 21.61 14.91
N ILE A 437 11.86 21.80 14.50
CA ILE A 437 13.02 21.94 15.38
C ILE A 437 13.32 23.43 15.54
N ASN A 438 13.30 23.90 16.78
CA ASN A 438 13.54 25.30 17.14
C ASN A 438 14.63 25.39 18.23
N ASP A 439 15.12 26.60 18.48
CA ASP A 439 16.25 26.83 19.38
C ASP A 439 15.95 26.43 20.84
N GLU A 440 14.69 26.56 21.29
CA GLU A 440 14.27 26.14 22.63
C GLU A 440 14.33 24.61 22.78
N LEU A 441 13.85 23.88 21.79
CA LEU A 441 13.94 22.41 21.73
C LEU A 441 15.40 21.94 21.70
N LEU A 442 16.26 22.59 20.89
CA LEU A 442 17.68 22.28 20.82
C LEU A 442 18.38 22.49 22.17
N ALA A 443 18.01 23.53 22.93
CA ALA A 443 18.53 23.74 24.27
C ALA A 443 18.14 22.61 25.24
N HIS A 444 16.90 22.11 25.18
CA HIS A 444 16.47 20.96 25.98
C HIS A 444 17.18 19.66 25.59
N TRP A 445 17.41 19.44 24.29
CA TRP A 445 18.19 18.29 23.83
C TRP A 445 19.67 18.40 24.19
N ALA A 446 20.26 19.60 24.18
CA ALA A 446 21.61 19.81 24.67
C ALA A 446 21.73 19.46 26.17
N ALA A 447 20.76 19.86 26.99
CA ALA A 447 20.72 19.47 28.40
C ALA A 447 20.65 17.94 28.58
N LEU A 448 19.82 17.24 27.80
CA LEU A 448 19.75 15.78 27.79
C LEU A 448 21.09 15.13 27.39
N LEU A 449 21.77 15.68 26.36
CA LEU A 449 23.09 15.19 25.94
C LEU A 449 24.15 15.39 27.03
N HIS A 450 24.05 16.40 27.88
CA HIS A 450 24.92 16.53 29.06
C HIS A 450 24.58 15.52 30.15
N GLU A 451 23.30 15.23 30.37
CA GLU A 451 22.82 14.24 31.35
C GLU A 451 23.18 12.79 30.96
N VAL A 452 23.30 12.50 29.66
CA VAL A 452 23.71 11.18 29.13
C VAL A 452 25.06 11.31 28.43
N PRO A 453 26.19 11.06 29.13
CA PRO A 453 27.53 11.18 28.57
C PRO A 453 27.71 10.34 27.31
N ASP A 454 28.58 10.81 26.41
CA ASP A 454 28.95 10.17 25.14
C ASP A 454 27.82 9.92 24.12
N SER A 455 26.56 10.18 24.49
CA SER A 455 25.41 10.03 23.60
C SER A 455 25.50 10.96 22.39
N ARG A 456 24.87 10.59 21.28
CA ARG A 456 24.86 11.35 20.03
C ARG A 456 23.46 11.71 19.62
N LEU A 457 23.34 12.77 18.80
CA LEU A 457 22.08 13.21 18.22
C LEU A 457 22.15 13.08 16.69
N LEU A 458 21.23 12.30 16.13
CA LEU A 458 21.02 12.15 14.69
C LEU A 458 19.74 12.85 14.26
N LEU A 459 19.89 13.95 13.52
CA LEU A 459 18.79 14.67 12.90
C LEU A 459 18.74 14.35 11.41
N LYS A 460 17.56 14.00 10.91
CA LYS A 460 17.38 13.65 9.49
C LYS A 460 16.10 14.25 8.94
N GLY A 461 16.19 14.85 7.75
CA GLY A 461 15.04 15.54 7.16
C GLY A 461 15.39 16.20 5.85
N SER A 462 14.38 16.50 5.03
CA SER A 462 14.61 17.06 3.69
C SER A 462 15.35 18.39 3.72
N ALA A 463 14.97 19.32 4.60
CA ALA A 463 15.59 20.65 4.65
C ALA A 463 17.05 20.65 5.15
N PHE A 464 17.57 19.54 5.70
CA PHE A 464 18.99 19.45 6.11
C PHE A 464 19.98 19.24 4.96
N SER A 465 19.51 19.14 3.72
CA SER A 465 20.36 19.38 2.54
C SER A 465 20.89 20.81 2.49
N ASN A 466 20.18 21.77 3.13
CA ASN A 466 20.57 23.16 3.24
C ASN A 466 21.79 23.33 4.20
N PRO A 467 22.94 23.83 3.71
CA PRO A 467 24.13 24.03 4.54
C PRO A 467 23.92 25.04 5.68
N GLU A 468 23.17 26.12 5.45
CA GLU A 468 22.97 27.18 6.44
C GLU A 468 22.15 26.68 7.65
N LEU A 469 21.10 25.89 7.41
CA LEU A 469 20.29 25.29 8.45
C LEU A 469 21.10 24.28 9.28
N ARG A 470 21.93 23.46 8.64
CA ARG A 470 22.83 22.56 9.36
C ARG A 470 23.79 23.33 10.24
N GLN A 471 24.39 24.39 9.69
CA GLN A 471 25.32 25.24 10.43
C GLN A 471 24.64 25.92 11.62
N HIS A 472 23.42 26.43 11.46
CA HIS A 472 22.61 27.00 12.55
C HIS A 472 22.41 25.99 13.69
N VAL A 473 22.01 24.76 13.38
CA VAL A 473 21.85 23.70 14.39
C VAL A 473 23.16 23.41 15.13
N LEU A 474 24.27 23.31 14.40
CA LEU A 474 25.60 23.09 14.99
C LEU A 474 26.03 24.26 15.88
N GLU A 475 25.74 25.49 15.49
CA GLU A 475 26.05 26.71 16.26
C GLU A 475 25.22 26.79 17.55
N VAL A 476 23.91 26.54 17.47
CA VAL A 476 23.02 26.55 18.64
C VAL A 476 23.44 25.50 19.66
N LEU A 477 23.70 24.26 19.22
CA LEU A 477 24.15 23.19 20.12
C LEU A 477 25.59 23.40 20.62
N GLY A 478 26.46 23.95 19.77
CA GLY A 478 27.83 24.32 20.13
C GLY A 478 27.89 25.41 21.19
N ALA A 479 27.00 26.41 21.11
CA ALA A 479 26.84 27.45 22.13
C ALA A 479 26.38 26.88 23.49
N GLN A 480 25.73 25.72 23.50
CA GLN A 480 25.37 24.95 24.69
C GLN A 480 26.47 23.96 25.14
N GLY A 481 27.66 24.00 24.51
CA GLY A 481 28.80 23.16 24.87
C GLY A 481 28.77 21.74 24.30
N ILE A 482 27.93 21.45 23.30
CA ILE A 482 27.93 20.15 22.62
C ILE A 482 28.94 20.15 21.49
N VAL A 483 29.90 19.23 21.55
CA VAL A 483 30.96 19.12 20.53
C VAL A 483 30.43 18.53 19.22
N PRO A 484 30.96 18.94 18.05
CA PRO A 484 30.43 18.51 16.74
C PRO A 484 30.41 17.00 16.51
N GLU A 485 31.32 16.24 17.13
CA GLU A 485 31.43 14.78 16.97
C GLU A 485 30.21 14.02 17.54
N ARG A 486 29.44 14.67 18.42
CA ARG A 486 28.19 14.13 18.98
C ARG A 486 26.98 14.41 18.08
N LEU A 487 27.15 15.14 16.97
CA LEU A 487 26.06 15.62 16.13
C LEU A 487 26.15 15.03 14.72
N GLN A 488 25.03 14.51 14.22
CA GLN A 488 24.88 14.05 12.84
C GLN A 488 23.64 14.71 12.26
N VAL A 489 23.80 15.50 11.20
CA VAL A 489 22.69 16.21 10.54
C VAL A 489 22.66 15.85 9.07
N GLU A 490 21.66 15.07 8.67
CA GLU A 490 21.59 14.42 7.36
C GLU A 490 20.39 14.88 6.53
N GLY A 491 20.63 15.05 5.23
CA GLY A 491 19.60 15.38 4.25
C GLY A 491 18.67 14.19 3.90
N PRO A 492 17.81 14.40 2.88
CA PRO A 492 16.78 13.45 2.49
C PRO A 492 17.35 12.18 1.84
N VAL A 493 16.59 11.10 1.98
CA VAL A 493 16.78 9.83 1.28
C VAL A 493 15.41 9.30 0.88
N GLY A 494 15.37 8.30 -0.01
CA GLY A 494 14.11 7.62 -0.34
C GLY A 494 13.49 6.95 0.89
N HIS A 495 12.17 6.77 0.89
CA HIS A 495 11.42 6.34 2.09
C HIS A 495 11.94 5.03 2.71
N LYS A 496 12.24 4.00 1.90
CA LYS A 496 12.83 2.75 2.42
C LYS A 496 14.16 2.99 3.15
N ALA A 497 15.05 3.82 2.59
CA ALA A 497 16.32 4.16 3.21
C ALA A 497 16.15 5.07 4.44
N LEU A 498 15.07 5.86 4.51
CA LEU A 498 14.70 6.60 5.71
C LEU A 498 14.33 5.63 6.85
N LEU A 499 13.49 4.63 6.55
CA LEU A 499 13.15 3.58 7.52
C LEU A 499 14.40 2.82 7.98
N GLU A 500 15.28 2.45 7.05
CA GLU A 500 16.57 1.80 7.35
C GLU A 500 17.43 2.65 8.29
N SER A 501 17.35 3.98 8.19
CA SER A 501 18.14 4.89 9.04
C SER A 501 17.76 4.80 10.53
N TYR A 502 16.54 4.35 10.87
CA TYR A 502 16.15 4.10 12.26
C TYR A 502 16.94 2.94 12.89
N ASN A 503 17.57 2.07 12.09
CA ASN A 503 18.50 1.05 12.61
C ASN A 503 19.82 1.65 13.14
N ARG A 504 19.97 2.98 13.12
CA ARG A 504 21.07 3.71 13.77
C ARG A 504 20.64 4.48 15.01
N VAL A 505 19.36 4.39 15.39
CA VAL A 505 18.75 5.16 16.47
C VAL A 505 18.33 4.23 17.59
N ASP A 506 18.67 4.58 18.83
CA ASP A 506 18.28 3.82 20.02
C ASP A 506 16.98 4.37 20.61
N ILE A 507 16.83 5.70 20.66
CA ILE A 507 15.65 6.39 21.22
C ILE A 507 15.30 7.57 20.31
N ALA A 508 14.05 7.70 19.93
CA ALA A 508 13.57 8.86 19.18
C ALA A 508 13.11 9.97 20.12
N LEU A 509 13.54 11.20 19.81
CA LEU A 509 13.14 12.42 20.50
C LEU A 509 12.09 13.15 19.67
N ASP A 510 10.92 13.35 20.24
CA ASP A 510 9.82 14.03 19.58
C ASP A 510 9.97 15.55 19.68
N PRO A 511 9.73 16.32 18.60
CA PRO A 511 9.75 17.78 18.67
C PRO A 511 8.58 18.39 19.42
N TRP A 512 8.77 19.62 19.88
CA TRP A 512 7.80 20.47 20.57
C TRP A 512 7.92 21.91 20.07
N PRO A 513 6.84 22.68 19.89
CA PRO A 513 5.44 22.41 20.27
C PRO A 513 4.62 21.62 19.23
N TYR A 514 5.22 21.25 18.09
CA TYR A 514 4.60 20.44 17.05
C TYR A 514 5.25 19.03 17.07
N SER A 515 4.48 18.01 17.41
CA SER A 515 4.93 16.61 17.54
C SER A 515 5.06 15.87 16.20
N GLY A 516 5.73 14.71 16.23
CA GLY A 516 5.69 13.71 15.16
C GLY A 516 4.30 13.11 14.98
N GLY A 517 4.01 12.63 13.77
CA GLY A 517 2.76 11.92 13.45
C GLY A 517 3.12 10.60 12.80
N LEU A 518 3.15 10.58 11.47
CA LEU A 518 3.67 9.43 10.70
C LEU A 518 5.07 8.98 11.16
N THR A 519 5.95 9.93 11.45
CA THR A 519 7.31 9.67 11.94
C THR A 519 7.33 8.89 13.26
N THR A 520 6.35 9.12 14.14
CA THR A 520 6.19 8.39 15.40
C THR A 520 5.80 6.93 15.11
N CYS A 521 4.82 6.71 14.25
CA CYS A 521 4.44 5.36 13.81
C CYS A 521 5.60 4.63 13.12
N GLU A 522 6.39 5.32 12.29
CA GLU A 522 7.56 4.76 11.60
C GLU A 522 8.70 4.41 12.56
N ALA A 523 8.96 5.24 13.58
CA ALA A 523 9.94 4.93 14.62
C ALA A 523 9.55 3.66 15.40
N LEU A 524 8.28 3.56 15.84
CA LEU A 524 7.74 2.37 16.51
C LEU A 524 7.84 1.13 15.60
N LEU A 525 7.49 1.28 14.32
CA LEU A 525 7.60 0.23 13.30
C LEU A 525 9.05 -0.28 13.16
N MET A 526 10.04 0.60 13.33
CA MET A 526 11.46 0.28 13.25
C MET A 526 12.10 -0.07 14.60
N GLY A 527 11.30 -0.34 15.63
CA GLY A 527 11.82 -0.77 16.93
C GLY A 527 12.43 0.34 17.77
N VAL A 528 12.08 1.60 17.51
CA VAL A 528 12.63 2.77 18.21
C VAL A 528 11.55 3.40 19.11
N PRO A 529 11.70 3.37 20.45
CA PRO A 529 10.76 4.05 21.34
C PRO A 529 10.85 5.58 21.17
N VAL A 530 9.71 6.26 21.27
CA VAL A 530 9.59 7.71 21.11
C VAL A 530 9.19 8.34 22.42
N VAL A 531 9.95 9.32 22.92
CA VAL A 531 9.55 10.11 24.10
C VAL A 531 8.91 11.41 23.63
N THR A 532 7.71 11.74 24.13
CA THR A 532 6.97 12.95 23.71
C THR A 532 6.51 13.78 24.90
N LEU A 533 6.53 15.11 24.71
CA LEU A 533 5.88 16.09 25.58
C LEU A 533 4.72 16.69 24.78
N PRO A 534 3.46 16.47 25.16
CA PRO A 534 2.32 17.05 24.43
C PRO A 534 2.38 18.58 24.40
N GLY A 535 2.22 19.15 23.20
CA GLY A 535 2.12 20.58 22.98
C GLY A 535 0.74 21.17 23.30
N PRO A 536 0.60 22.50 23.21
CA PRO A 536 -0.59 23.24 23.64
C PRO A 536 -1.77 23.19 22.65
N THR A 537 -1.56 22.66 21.45
CA THR A 537 -2.55 22.58 20.35
C THR A 537 -2.58 21.17 19.80
N PHE A 538 -3.60 20.83 18.99
CA PHE A 538 -3.71 19.54 18.28
C PHE A 538 -2.38 19.11 17.62
N ALA A 539 -1.71 19.98 16.86
CA ALA A 539 -0.41 19.70 16.22
C ALA A 539 0.71 19.19 17.16
N GLY A 540 0.62 19.48 18.45
CA GLY A 540 1.59 19.06 19.46
C GLY A 540 1.27 17.72 20.12
N ARG A 541 0.18 17.05 19.73
CA ARG A 541 -0.36 15.91 20.48
C ARG A 541 -0.42 14.61 19.67
N HIS A 542 -0.17 14.66 18.37
CA HIS A 542 -0.18 13.49 17.47
C HIS A 542 0.62 12.29 18.02
N SER A 543 1.85 12.52 18.52
CA SER A 543 2.65 11.43 19.09
C SER A 543 2.03 10.84 20.35
N ALA A 544 1.39 11.67 21.16
CA ALA A 544 0.78 11.24 22.41
C ALA A 544 -0.38 10.28 22.15
N THR A 545 -1.26 10.60 21.18
CA THR A 545 -2.36 9.69 20.82
C THR A 545 -1.84 8.37 20.27
N HIS A 546 -0.86 8.39 19.36
CA HIS A 546 -0.29 7.16 18.80
C HIS A 546 0.39 6.29 19.88
N LEU A 547 1.13 6.89 20.81
CA LEU A 547 1.80 6.15 21.89
C LEU A 547 0.80 5.54 22.89
N VAL A 548 -0.19 6.31 23.32
CA VAL A 548 -1.23 5.81 24.25
C VAL A 548 -2.00 4.66 23.60
N ASN A 549 -2.42 4.83 22.34
CA ASN A 549 -3.16 3.80 21.61
C ASN A 549 -2.29 2.59 21.22
N ALA A 550 -0.97 2.75 21.10
CA ALA A 550 -0.02 1.64 20.98
C ALA A 550 0.22 0.88 22.32
N GLY A 551 -0.32 1.38 23.44
CA GLY A 551 -0.16 0.79 24.76
C GLY A 551 1.09 1.27 25.52
N LEU A 552 1.61 2.46 25.19
CA LEU A 552 2.85 3.02 25.75
C LEU A 552 2.63 4.40 26.42
N PRO A 553 1.63 4.58 27.30
CA PRO A 553 1.34 5.87 27.92
C PRO A 553 2.49 6.44 28.75
N GLU A 554 3.41 5.60 29.24
CA GLU A 554 4.58 5.99 30.03
C GLU A 554 5.62 6.81 29.24
N LEU A 555 5.55 6.78 27.91
CA LEU A 555 6.40 7.57 27.01
C LEU A 555 5.83 8.97 26.73
N VAL A 556 4.63 9.26 27.22
CA VAL A 556 4.01 10.59 27.18
C VAL A 556 4.25 11.28 28.52
N VAL A 557 5.07 12.33 28.52
CA VAL A 557 5.47 13.06 29.73
C VAL A 557 4.71 14.38 29.88
N SER A 558 4.75 14.99 31.07
CA SER A 558 4.00 16.22 31.35
C SER A 558 4.84 17.50 31.38
N ASN A 559 6.17 17.39 31.38
CA ASN A 559 7.08 18.54 31.38
C ASN A 559 8.50 18.14 30.93
N TRP A 560 9.36 19.13 30.72
CA TRP A 560 10.74 18.93 30.25
C TRP A 560 11.65 18.15 31.21
N GLU A 561 11.43 18.24 32.52
CA GLU A 561 12.21 17.45 33.50
C GLU A 561 11.88 15.97 33.35
N GLN A 562 10.59 15.62 33.28
CA GLN A 562 10.15 14.26 33.02
C GLN A 562 10.57 13.77 31.63
N TYR A 563 10.55 14.65 30.61
CA TYR A 563 11.01 14.32 29.26
C TYR A 563 12.46 13.82 29.30
N ARG A 564 13.36 14.60 29.92
CA ARG A 564 14.79 14.24 30.02
C ARG A 564 15.00 13.02 30.90
N ALA A 565 14.33 12.95 32.06
CA ALA A 565 14.41 11.81 32.96
C ALA A 565 13.95 10.50 32.29
N ARG A 566 12.88 10.54 31.47
CA ARG A 566 12.40 9.38 30.73
C ARG A 566 13.40 8.95 29.65
N ALA A 567 13.92 9.89 28.86
CA ALA A 567 14.91 9.59 27.83
C ALA A 567 16.23 9.07 28.42
N ALA A 568 16.72 9.68 29.50
CA ALA A 568 17.91 9.24 30.22
C ALA A 568 17.71 7.87 30.90
N GLY A 569 16.52 7.62 31.48
CA GLY A 569 16.16 6.34 32.07
C GLY A 569 16.17 5.19 31.06
N LEU A 570 15.61 5.42 29.86
CA LEU A 570 15.72 4.47 28.75
C LEU A 570 17.18 4.25 28.34
N ALA A 571 17.96 5.33 28.19
CA ALA A 571 19.37 5.27 27.82
C ALA A 571 20.24 4.51 28.84
N GLY A 572 19.86 4.53 30.11
CA GLY A 572 20.57 3.86 31.20
C GLY A 572 20.30 2.35 31.33
N ASP A 573 19.26 1.82 30.68
CA ASP A 573 18.90 0.40 30.72
C ASP A 573 18.88 -0.23 29.33
N LEU A 574 20.08 -0.56 28.84
CA LEU A 574 20.26 -1.20 27.54
C LEU A 574 19.54 -2.55 27.44
N SER A 575 19.38 -3.28 28.55
CA SER A 575 18.73 -4.60 28.55
C SER A 575 17.23 -4.49 28.25
N SER A 576 16.57 -3.50 28.86
CA SER A 576 15.20 -3.15 28.55
C SER A 576 15.07 -2.60 27.13
N LEU A 577 15.98 -1.74 26.68
CA LEU A 577 15.95 -1.21 25.30
C LEU A 577 16.09 -2.29 24.23
N VAL A 578 16.93 -3.31 24.43
CA VAL A 578 17.02 -4.48 23.53
C VAL A 578 15.67 -5.17 23.42
N THR A 579 15.03 -5.41 24.57
CA THR A 579 13.71 -6.07 24.63
C THR A 579 12.65 -5.24 23.94
N ILE A 580 12.53 -3.95 24.30
CA ILE A 580 11.61 -2.99 23.67
C ILE A 580 11.80 -3.03 22.16
N ARG A 581 13.02 -2.81 21.67
CA ARG A 581 13.33 -2.76 20.24
C ARG A 581 12.88 -4.01 19.48
N SER A 582 13.11 -5.19 20.05
CA SER A 582 12.73 -6.47 19.43
C SER A 582 11.21 -6.69 19.34
N LEU A 583 10.43 -6.11 20.27
CA LEU A 583 8.99 -6.36 20.39
C LEU A 583 8.14 -5.22 19.82
N LEU A 584 8.67 -3.99 19.75
CA LEU A 584 7.89 -2.77 19.52
C LEU A 584 7.14 -2.76 18.18
N ARG A 585 7.73 -3.34 17.13
CA ARG A 585 7.04 -3.53 15.84
C ARG A 585 5.78 -4.36 16.01
N GLY A 586 5.87 -5.48 16.74
CA GLY A 586 4.74 -6.36 17.02
C GLY A 586 3.70 -5.67 17.90
N VAL A 587 4.14 -4.89 18.89
CA VAL A 587 3.24 -4.08 19.74
C VAL A 587 2.43 -3.09 18.90
N LEU A 588 3.10 -2.28 18.07
CA LEU A 588 2.43 -1.35 17.15
C LEU A 588 1.44 -2.10 16.24
N MET A 589 1.88 -3.19 15.63
CA MET A 589 1.09 -3.90 14.62
C MET A 589 -0.18 -4.57 15.15
N ASN A 590 -0.17 -4.96 16.42
CA ASN A 590 -1.33 -5.54 17.10
C ASN A 590 -2.16 -4.51 17.88
N SER A 591 -1.78 -3.22 17.84
CA SER A 591 -2.48 -2.14 18.53
C SER A 591 -3.61 -1.54 17.67
N PRO A 592 -4.56 -0.80 18.28
CA PRO A 592 -5.55 -0.01 17.57
C PRO A 592 -4.99 0.93 16.49
N VAL A 593 -3.74 1.40 16.63
CA VAL A 593 -3.09 2.31 15.66
C VAL A 593 -3.01 1.71 14.26
N CYS A 594 -2.97 0.38 14.14
CA CYS A 594 -2.91 -0.34 12.86
C CYS A 594 -4.14 -1.23 12.58
N ASP A 595 -5.16 -1.19 13.45
CA ASP A 595 -6.39 -1.98 13.28
C ASP A 595 -7.39 -1.26 12.38
N ASN A 596 -7.16 -1.40 11.07
CA ASN A 596 -7.98 -0.81 10.04
C ASN A 596 -9.47 -1.23 10.10
N GLN A 597 -9.78 -2.44 10.60
CA GLN A 597 -11.15 -2.94 10.65
C GLN A 597 -11.92 -2.29 11.79
N ARG A 598 -11.28 -2.22 12.98
CA ARG A 598 -11.83 -1.55 14.15
C ARG A 598 -12.03 -0.07 13.88
N PHE A 599 -11.03 0.62 13.31
CA PHE A 599 -11.17 2.04 12.95
C PHE A 599 -12.31 2.25 11.94
N ALA A 600 -12.43 1.43 10.90
CA ALA A 600 -13.52 1.54 9.92
C ALA A 600 -14.91 1.37 10.56
N SER A 601 -15.04 0.50 11.58
CA SER A 601 -16.27 0.34 12.35
C SER A 601 -16.62 1.60 13.15
N HIS A 602 -15.64 2.18 13.85
CA HIS A 602 -15.81 3.41 14.62
C HIS A 602 -16.15 4.61 13.71
N LEU A 603 -15.43 4.77 12.60
CA LEU A 603 -15.70 5.81 11.61
C LEU A 603 -17.11 5.65 11.01
N SER A 604 -17.50 4.43 10.64
CA SER A 604 -18.85 4.14 10.14
C SER A 604 -19.92 4.54 11.15
N SER A 605 -19.71 4.21 12.42
CA SER A 605 -20.63 4.52 13.52
C SER A 605 -20.74 6.04 13.75
N ALA A 606 -19.61 6.76 13.72
CA ALA A 606 -19.58 8.20 13.85
C ALA A 606 -20.34 8.91 12.71
N LEU A 607 -20.07 8.53 11.46
CA LEU A 607 -20.74 9.10 10.29
C LEU A 607 -22.25 8.85 10.31
N ARG A 608 -22.68 7.67 10.79
CA ARG A 608 -24.10 7.34 10.97
C ARG A 608 -24.76 8.14 12.08
N ALA A 609 -24.10 8.27 13.24
CA ALA A 609 -24.62 9.05 14.37
C ALA A 609 -24.87 10.51 13.97
N ILE A 610 -23.91 11.17 13.32
CA ILE A 610 -24.08 12.58 12.91
C ILE A 610 -25.12 12.73 11.80
N TRP A 611 -25.24 11.76 10.89
CA TRP A 611 -26.31 11.75 9.88
C TRP A 611 -27.69 11.63 10.50
N GLN A 612 -27.88 10.71 11.46
CA GLN A 612 -29.15 10.53 12.15
C GLN A 612 -29.56 11.76 12.95
N ARG A 613 -28.60 12.40 13.61
CA ARG A 613 -28.81 13.67 14.31
C ARG A 613 -29.29 14.77 13.35
N HIS A 614 -28.67 14.86 12.18
CA HIS A 614 -29.09 15.79 11.13
C HIS A 614 -30.51 15.48 10.62
N CYS A 615 -30.85 14.20 10.40
CA CYS A 615 -32.20 13.78 10.00
C CYS A 615 -33.26 14.14 11.04
N ALA A 616 -32.91 14.12 12.32
CA ALA A 616 -33.77 14.55 13.42
C ALA A 616 -33.93 16.08 13.54
N GLY A 617 -33.25 16.86 12.69
CA GLY A 617 -33.28 18.33 12.75
C GLY A 617 -32.55 18.92 13.95
N GLN A 618 -31.69 18.14 14.62
CA GLN A 618 -30.96 18.56 15.80
C GLN A 618 -29.64 19.28 15.41
N ALA A 619 -29.26 20.29 16.19
CA ALA A 619 -28.01 21.01 15.97
C ALA A 619 -26.79 20.12 16.27
N PRO A 620 -25.65 20.28 15.56
CA PRO A 620 -24.42 19.54 15.85
C PRO A 620 -24.01 19.64 17.33
N ALA A 621 -23.61 18.50 17.91
CA ALA A 621 -23.10 18.38 19.29
C ALA A 621 -21.86 17.48 19.28
N ALA A 622 -20.95 17.65 20.24
CA ALA A 622 -19.76 16.79 20.32
C ALA A 622 -20.17 15.32 20.48
N LEU A 623 -19.47 14.41 19.80
CA LEU A 623 -19.73 12.98 19.81
C LEU A 623 -18.56 12.27 20.46
N THR A 624 -18.84 11.41 21.43
CA THR A 624 -17.85 10.58 22.11
C THR A 624 -18.28 9.13 22.09
N PHE A 625 -17.36 8.23 22.38
CA PHE A 625 -17.64 6.81 22.46
C PHE A 625 -17.18 6.25 23.80
N ASP A 626 -17.92 5.27 24.32
CA ASP A 626 -17.48 4.50 25.47
C ASP A 626 -16.50 3.38 25.08
N LYS A 627 -16.03 2.62 26.07
CA LYS A 627 -15.10 1.50 25.86
C LYS A 627 -15.72 0.34 25.09
N GLN A 628 -17.04 0.31 24.98
CA GLN A 628 -17.83 -0.69 24.26
C GLN A 628 -18.10 -0.25 22.81
N GLY A 629 -17.67 0.95 22.42
CA GLY A 629 -17.88 1.51 21.09
C GLY A 629 -19.29 2.09 20.87
N GLN A 630 -20.05 2.33 21.94
CA GLN A 630 -21.33 3.01 21.87
C GLN A 630 -21.14 4.51 21.81
N ALA A 631 -21.90 5.18 20.94
CA ALA A 631 -21.74 6.60 20.68
C ALA A 631 -22.70 7.45 21.55
N PHE A 632 -22.22 8.57 22.07
CA PHE A 632 -22.98 9.50 22.93
C PHE A 632 -22.74 10.95 22.50
N PHE A 633 -23.83 11.71 22.34
CA PHE A 633 -23.75 13.15 22.13
C PHE A 633 -23.62 13.90 23.46
N GLU A 634 -22.90 15.02 23.44
CA GLU A 634 -22.77 15.93 24.58
C GLU A 634 -24.16 16.35 25.11
N GLY A 635 -24.37 16.19 26.42
CA GLY A 635 -25.62 16.52 27.08
C GLY A 635 -26.72 15.44 26.99
N GLU A 636 -26.45 14.30 26.34
CA GLU A 636 -27.39 13.19 26.21
C GLU A 636 -26.90 11.96 26.99
N HIS A 637 -27.83 11.26 27.67
CA HIS A 637 -27.50 10.12 28.54
C HIS A 637 -27.66 8.76 27.86
N ASP A 638 -28.50 8.68 26.83
CA ASP A 638 -28.76 7.45 26.10
C ASP A 638 -27.78 7.28 24.95
N ALA A 639 -27.32 6.04 24.74
CA ALA A 639 -26.48 5.70 23.60
C ALA A 639 -27.26 5.89 22.29
N VAL A 640 -26.58 6.40 21.25
CA VAL A 640 -27.17 6.54 19.92
C VAL A 640 -27.48 5.16 19.35
N VAL A 641 -28.76 4.89 19.10
CA VAL A 641 -29.19 3.68 18.39
C VAL A 641 -28.96 3.89 16.89
N LEU A 642 -27.95 3.22 16.35
CA LEU A 642 -27.55 3.40 14.95
C LEU A 642 -28.51 2.68 13.99
N CYS A 643 -28.97 3.41 12.98
CA CYS A 643 -29.76 2.92 11.86
C CYS A 643 -28.82 2.68 10.66
N HIS A 644 -28.85 1.47 10.12
CA HIS A 644 -28.04 1.12 8.94
C HIS A 644 -28.96 0.64 7.82
N PRO A 645 -28.63 0.92 6.54
CA PRO A 645 -29.31 0.27 5.43
C PRO A 645 -29.18 -1.23 5.62
N ALA A 646 -30.25 -1.96 5.33
CA ALA A 646 -30.20 -3.40 5.27
C ALA A 646 -29.01 -3.78 4.38
N ALA A 647 -28.03 -4.50 4.94
CA ALA A 647 -26.98 -5.07 4.14
C ALA A 647 -27.67 -5.83 3.01
N PRO A 648 -27.30 -5.60 1.73
CA PRO A 648 -27.87 -6.36 0.65
C PRO A 648 -27.77 -7.81 1.09
N THR A 649 -28.91 -8.49 1.13
CA THR A 649 -28.90 -9.94 1.14
C THR A 649 -28.03 -10.27 -0.06
N ALA A 650 -26.76 -10.61 0.21
CA ALA A 650 -25.85 -11.09 -0.82
C ALA A 650 -26.68 -12.03 -1.67
N ASP A 651 -26.69 -11.79 -3.00
CA ASP A 651 -27.47 -12.49 -4.02
C ASP A 651 -28.01 -13.81 -3.51
N GLY A 652 -29.28 -14.15 -3.77
CA GLY A 652 -29.98 -15.37 -3.31
C GLY A 652 -29.31 -16.75 -3.56
N GLY A 653 -28.01 -16.80 -3.80
CA GLY A 653 -27.10 -17.88 -3.47
C GLY A 653 -26.91 -18.13 -1.96
N PHE A 654 -26.69 -19.40 -1.67
CA PHE A 654 -26.55 -19.93 -0.32
C PHE A 654 -25.22 -19.53 0.33
N SER A 655 -25.27 -19.18 1.62
CA SER A 655 -24.11 -18.99 2.50
C SER A 655 -24.29 -19.80 3.77
N PHE A 656 -23.23 -20.46 4.26
CA PHE A 656 -23.27 -21.10 5.58
C PHE A 656 -23.34 -20.04 6.68
N ARG A 657 -24.42 -20.03 7.47
CA ARG A 657 -24.62 -19.11 8.61
C ARG A 657 -24.81 -19.92 9.90
N PHE A 658 -23.83 -19.92 10.78
CA PHE A 658 -23.92 -20.57 12.10
C PHE A 658 -23.37 -19.64 13.18
N GLN A 659 -23.83 -19.82 14.42
CA GLN A 659 -23.41 -19.09 15.61
C GLN A 659 -22.11 -19.68 16.18
N GLY A 660 -21.20 -18.80 16.58
CA GLY A 660 -19.91 -19.16 17.15
C GLY A 660 -18.90 -19.69 16.11
N ARG A 661 -17.70 -20.04 16.58
CA ARG A 661 -16.64 -20.67 15.79
C ARG A 661 -16.73 -22.19 15.83
N ILE A 662 -16.11 -22.86 14.87
CA ILE A 662 -15.90 -24.30 14.86
C ILE A 662 -14.66 -24.61 15.69
N VAL A 663 -14.86 -25.22 16.87
CA VAL A 663 -13.76 -25.59 17.75
C VAL A 663 -13.13 -26.87 17.22
N THR A 664 -11.88 -26.76 16.77
CA THR A 664 -11.12 -27.85 16.14
C THR A 664 -10.02 -28.31 17.09
N LEU A 665 -9.95 -29.61 17.38
CA LEU A 665 -8.89 -30.20 18.19
C LEU A 665 -8.03 -31.12 17.32
N ASP A 666 -6.75 -30.78 17.17
CA ASP A 666 -5.78 -31.49 16.34
C ASP A 666 -4.79 -32.26 17.22
N HIS A 667 -5.03 -33.56 17.38
CA HIS A 667 -4.15 -34.48 18.11
C HIS A 667 -2.99 -34.91 17.20
N GLY A 668 -1.81 -34.30 17.39
CA GLY A 668 -0.59 -34.57 16.60
C GLY A 668 -0.21 -33.46 15.60
N ALA A 669 -0.89 -32.30 15.65
CA ALA A 669 -0.64 -31.13 14.79
C ALA A 669 -0.63 -31.45 13.27
N THR A 670 -1.43 -32.42 12.85
CA THR A 670 -1.47 -32.90 11.46
C THR A 670 -2.22 -31.94 10.53
N LEU A 671 -3.23 -31.24 11.05
CA LEU A 671 -3.93 -30.18 10.33
C LEU A 671 -3.02 -28.97 10.21
N LEU A 672 -2.34 -28.56 11.30
CA LEU A 672 -1.40 -27.43 11.28
C LEU A 672 -0.27 -27.63 10.27
N ALA A 673 0.25 -28.85 10.14
CA ALA A 673 1.26 -29.20 9.14
C ALA A 673 0.71 -29.22 7.70
N SER A 674 -0.61 -29.16 7.52
CA SER A 674 -1.25 -29.22 6.20
C SER A 674 -1.24 -27.86 5.50
N PRO A 675 -0.90 -27.79 4.20
CA PRO A 675 -1.01 -26.56 3.41
C PRO A 675 -2.43 -25.97 3.38
N ARG A 676 -3.46 -26.79 3.67
CA ARG A 676 -4.86 -26.36 3.69
C ARG A 676 -5.20 -25.50 4.91
N PHE A 677 -4.44 -25.60 6.00
CA PHE A 677 -4.77 -24.91 7.25
C PHE A 677 -4.81 -23.39 7.10
N VAL A 678 -3.84 -22.80 6.38
CA VAL A 678 -3.80 -21.35 6.10
C VAL A 678 -5.10 -20.88 5.43
N GLY A 679 -5.61 -21.65 4.48
CA GLY A 679 -6.86 -21.34 3.79
C GLY A 679 -8.08 -21.39 4.72
N LEU A 680 -8.17 -22.44 5.55
CA LEU A 680 -9.26 -22.62 6.52
C LEU A 680 -9.23 -21.55 7.62
N GLN A 681 -8.05 -21.28 8.19
CA GLN A 681 -7.88 -20.32 9.28
C GLN A 681 -8.24 -18.89 8.86
N ARG A 682 -7.86 -18.49 7.64
CA ARG A 682 -8.21 -17.18 7.05
C ARG A 682 -9.71 -16.96 6.86
N MET A 683 -10.53 -18.02 6.87
CA MET A 683 -11.99 -17.86 6.81
C MET A 683 -12.55 -17.24 8.10
N GLY A 684 -11.79 -17.22 9.20
CA GLY A 684 -12.20 -16.62 10.47
C GLY A 684 -13.27 -17.39 11.23
N VAL A 685 -13.60 -18.61 10.79
CA VAL A 685 -14.67 -19.45 11.36
C VAL A 685 -14.16 -20.58 12.25
N LEU A 686 -12.85 -20.83 12.33
CA LEU A 686 -12.24 -21.87 13.16
C LEU A 686 -11.62 -21.26 14.43
N SER A 687 -11.70 -22.00 15.54
CA SER A 687 -10.84 -21.86 16.72
C SER A 687 -10.10 -23.19 16.86
N THR A 688 -8.78 -23.19 16.69
CA THR A 688 -8.00 -24.43 16.58
C THR A 688 -7.16 -24.65 17.84
N ILE A 689 -7.18 -25.86 18.39
CA ILE A 689 -6.39 -26.30 19.53
C ILE A 689 -5.53 -27.47 19.05
N ALA A 690 -4.21 -27.30 19.02
CA ALA A 690 -3.30 -28.29 18.45
C ALA A 690 -2.26 -28.74 19.47
N PHE A 691 -2.15 -30.06 19.63
CA PHE A 691 -1.14 -30.71 20.46
C PHE A 691 -0.08 -31.34 19.57
N ASP A 692 1.18 -30.99 19.78
CA ASP A 692 2.30 -31.44 18.96
C ASP A 692 3.37 -32.10 19.81
N PRO A 693 3.22 -33.39 20.15
CA PRO A 693 4.18 -34.10 20.99
C PRO A 693 5.61 -34.04 20.45
N ALA A 694 5.78 -34.02 19.12
CA ALA A 694 7.09 -34.05 18.47
C ALA A 694 7.65 -32.66 18.12
N GLY A 695 6.92 -31.57 18.40
CA GLY A 695 7.37 -30.20 18.13
C GLY A 695 7.70 -29.93 16.65
N ARG A 696 6.91 -30.48 15.73
CA ARG A 696 7.15 -30.43 14.27
C ARG A 696 6.82 -29.08 13.63
N ILE A 697 5.98 -28.28 14.28
CA ILE A 697 5.52 -27.01 13.70
C ILE A 697 6.51 -25.87 14.04
N GLY A 698 7.42 -25.59 13.11
CA GLY A 698 8.42 -24.51 13.26
C GLY A 698 7.88 -23.08 13.05
N ASN A 699 6.65 -22.92 12.56
CA ASN A 699 6.04 -21.62 12.21
C ASN A 699 4.71 -21.35 12.94
N ALA A 700 4.50 -21.95 14.11
CA ALA A 700 3.23 -21.85 14.84
C ALA A 700 2.81 -20.40 15.15
N GLU A 701 3.77 -19.52 15.46
CA GLU A 701 3.50 -18.10 15.71
C GLU A 701 2.94 -17.38 14.47
N GLN A 702 3.47 -17.66 13.29
CA GLN A 702 2.96 -17.11 12.02
C GLN A 702 1.55 -17.64 11.73
N LEU A 703 1.30 -18.91 12.06
CA LEU A 703 -0.02 -19.54 11.90
C LEU A 703 -1.05 -18.97 12.88
N ALA A 704 -0.64 -18.59 14.09
CA ALA A 704 -1.51 -17.95 15.09
C ALA A 704 -1.94 -16.53 14.69
N GLN A 705 -1.20 -15.84 13.81
CA GLN A 705 -1.59 -14.53 13.27
C GLN A 705 -2.77 -14.63 12.28
N LEU A 706 -3.07 -15.82 11.76
CA LEU A 706 -4.14 -16.01 10.77
C LEU A 706 -5.54 -16.16 11.38
N GLY A 707 -5.63 -16.41 12.69
CA GLY A 707 -6.88 -16.66 13.42
C GLY A 707 -6.63 -17.34 14.76
N GLU A 708 -7.68 -17.65 15.51
CA GLU A 708 -7.56 -18.25 16.85
C GLU A 708 -6.91 -19.64 16.81
N LEU A 709 -5.70 -19.74 17.36
CA LEU A 709 -4.89 -20.95 17.45
C LEU A 709 -4.26 -21.07 18.84
N HIS A 710 -4.56 -22.17 19.53
CA HIS A 710 -3.92 -22.58 20.77
C HIS A 710 -2.97 -23.74 20.46
N TYR A 711 -1.68 -23.47 20.40
CA TYR A 711 -0.65 -24.45 20.05
C TYR A 711 0.13 -24.89 21.29
N TYR A 712 0.18 -26.20 21.53
CA TYR A 712 0.87 -26.83 22.65
C TYR A 712 1.99 -27.74 22.14
N PRO A 713 3.23 -27.21 21.98
CA PRO A 713 4.38 -28.02 21.61
C PRO A 713 4.79 -28.95 22.76
N ASN A 714 5.38 -30.10 22.42
CA ASN A 714 5.95 -31.06 23.36
C ASN A 714 4.95 -31.52 24.45
N THR A 715 3.66 -31.56 24.11
CA THR A 715 2.58 -31.94 25.02
C THR A 715 1.68 -32.94 24.31
N ALA A 716 1.33 -34.03 24.99
CA ALA A 716 0.45 -35.07 24.45
C ALA A 716 -0.98 -34.98 25.02
N LEU A 717 -1.91 -35.61 24.33
CA LEU A 717 -3.27 -35.89 24.82
C LEU A 717 -3.41 -37.40 25.04
N GLY A 718 -4.04 -37.80 26.14
CA GLY A 718 -4.22 -39.21 26.48
C GLY A 718 -4.92 -39.41 27.83
N ASP A 719 -4.36 -40.29 28.67
CA ASP A 719 -4.91 -40.65 29.99
C ASP A 719 -4.46 -39.72 31.14
N GLY A 720 -3.64 -38.71 30.84
CA GLY A 720 -3.09 -37.77 31.82
C GLY A 720 -1.80 -38.23 32.51
N ARG A 721 -1.27 -39.41 32.16
CA ARG A 721 0.03 -39.89 32.65
C ARG A 721 1.13 -39.47 31.69
N ALA A 722 2.30 -39.12 32.22
CA ALA A 722 3.45 -38.75 31.39
C ALA A 722 3.76 -39.85 30.36
N VAL A 723 3.99 -39.45 29.11
CA VAL A 723 4.31 -40.35 27.99
C VAL A 723 5.73 -40.10 27.52
N THR A 724 6.34 -41.08 26.83
CA THR A 724 7.69 -40.93 26.30
C THR A 724 7.65 -40.75 24.79
N LEU A 725 8.11 -39.61 24.30
CA LEU A 725 8.41 -39.40 22.89
C LEU A 725 9.70 -40.14 22.53
N ARG A 726 9.64 -41.00 21.52
CA ARG A 726 10.82 -41.58 20.88
C ARG A 726 11.17 -40.73 19.66
N ALA A 727 12.24 -39.95 19.74
CA ALA A 727 12.76 -39.18 18.62
C ALA A 727 13.61 -40.11 17.74
N CYS A 728 13.18 -40.36 16.51
CA CYS A 728 13.86 -41.23 15.55
C CYS A 728 14.80 -40.46 14.62
N LEU A 729 15.70 -41.19 13.95
CA LEU A 729 16.58 -40.63 12.94
C LEU A 729 15.81 -39.96 11.80
N ASP A 730 14.72 -40.59 11.33
CA ASP A 730 13.73 -39.91 10.50
C ASP A 730 12.70 -39.21 11.41
N PRO A 731 12.62 -37.86 11.39
CA PRO A 731 11.66 -37.11 12.20
C PRO A 731 10.21 -37.52 11.97
N ALA A 732 9.86 -38.04 10.77
CA ALA A 732 8.51 -38.49 10.45
C ALA A 732 8.07 -39.73 11.26
N LEU A 733 9.04 -40.49 11.78
CA LEU A 733 8.82 -41.66 12.63
C LEU A 733 8.92 -41.33 14.14
N SER A 734 9.12 -40.05 14.50
CA SER A 734 9.17 -39.67 15.93
C SER A 734 7.77 -39.62 16.53
N ALA A 735 7.53 -40.36 17.62
CA ALA A 735 6.19 -40.69 18.09
C ALA A 735 6.13 -41.01 19.59
N THR A 736 4.95 -40.94 20.22
CA THR A 736 4.75 -41.52 21.57
C THR A 736 4.46 -43.02 21.54
N LEU A 737 4.28 -43.62 20.37
CA LEU A 737 4.24 -45.07 20.17
C LEU A 737 5.64 -45.62 19.84
N GLU A 738 5.90 -46.91 20.10
CA GLU A 738 7.22 -47.51 19.84
C GLU A 738 7.40 -47.79 18.35
N PRO A 739 8.44 -47.27 17.66
CA PRO A 739 8.61 -47.46 16.22
C PRO A 739 8.98 -48.90 15.87
N LEU A 740 8.39 -49.44 14.80
CA LEU A 740 8.75 -50.75 14.26
C LEU A 740 10.01 -50.64 13.37
N PRO A 741 10.82 -51.71 13.26
CA PRO A 741 12.01 -51.72 12.41
C PRO A 741 11.66 -51.49 10.94
N VAL A 742 12.23 -50.45 10.32
CA VAL A 742 12.10 -50.19 8.88
C VAL A 742 13.39 -50.62 8.16
N PRO A 743 13.32 -51.59 7.21
CA PRO A 743 14.48 -52.02 6.44
C PRO A 743 15.03 -50.90 5.55
N GLY A 744 16.32 -50.57 5.68
CA GLY A 744 16.99 -49.57 4.83
C GLY A 744 18.42 -49.28 5.27
N PRO A 745 19.27 -48.69 4.39
CA PRO A 745 20.70 -48.49 4.64
C PRO A 745 21.03 -47.55 5.81
N LEU A 746 20.05 -46.75 6.29
CA LEU A 746 20.22 -45.79 7.38
C LEU A 746 19.38 -46.10 8.62
N GLN A 747 18.66 -47.23 8.68
CA GLN A 747 17.75 -47.58 9.79
C GLN A 747 16.90 -46.38 10.29
N PRO A 748 15.98 -45.85 9.47
CA PRO A 748 15.28 -44.58 9.77
C PRO A 748 14.44 -44.61 11.06
N SER A 749 14.03 -45.80 11.52
CA SER A 749 13.30 -46.02 12.78
C SER A 749 14.21 -46.02 14.02
N GLN A 750 15.53 -45.86 13.88
CA GLN A 750 16.45 -45.81 15.01
C GLN A 750 16.10 -44.68 15.96
N VAL A 751 15.83 -45.00 17.23
CA VAL A 751 15.55 -44.01 18.28
C VAL A 751 16.85 -43.35 18.71
N LEU A 752 16.95 -42.04 18.49
CA LEU A 752 18.08 -41.19 18.88
C LEU A 752 17.95 -40.67 20.32
N ALA A 753 16.71 -40.38 20.76
CA ALA A 753 16.43 -39.88 22.09
C ALA A 753 15.07 -40.33 22.62
N ARG A 754 14.94 -40.45 23.93
CA ARG A 754 13.68 -40.72 24.64
C ARG A 754 13.38 -39.56 25.58
N LEU A 755 12.31 -38.82 25.31
CA LEU A 755 11.96 -37.58 26.00
C LEU A 755 10.64 -37.75 26.75
N PRO A 756 10.60 -37.56 28.08
CA PRO A 756 9.35 -37.57 28.82
C PRO A 756 8.54 -36.31 28.51
N LEU A 757 7.26 -36.47 28.18
CA LEU A 757 6.32 -35.40 27.86
C LEU A 757 5.13 -35.41 28.84
N PRO A 758 4.60 -34.24 29.22
CA PRO A 758 3.31 -34.16 29.88
C PRO A 758 2.20 -34.65 28.94
N SER A 759 1.22 -35.35 29.51
CA SER A 759 -0.01 -35.76 28.83
C SER A 759 -1.20 -35.17 29.55
N LEU A 760 -2.19 -34.67 28.81
CA LEU A 760 -3.44 -34.14 29.35
C LEU A 760 -4.62 -35.06 28.99
N ARG A 761 -5.57 -35.19 29.91
CA ARG A 761 -6.87 -35.80 29.60
C ARG A 761 -7.74 -34.78 28.90
N LEU A 762 -8.41 -35.19 27.81
CA LEU A 762 -9.32 -34.30 27.06
C LEU A 762 -10.39 -33.68 27.96
N ASP A 763 -11.00 -34.49 28.85
CA ASP A 763 -12.02 -34.01 29.80
C ASP A 763 -11.45 -33.21 30.99
N ALA A 764 -10.14 -33.11 31.14
CA ALA A 764 -9.49 -32.31 32.19
C ALA A 764 -9.07 -30.91 31.72
N ILE A 765 -9.29 -30.56 30.45
CA ILE A 765 -8.97 -29.22 29.92
C ILE A 765 -10.03 -28.23 30.42
N GLU A 766 -9.64 -27.36 31.35
CA GLU A 766 -10.51 -26.30 31.88
C GLU A 766 -10.84 -25.27 30.79
N GLY A 767 -12.11 -24.85 30.72
CA GLY A 767 -12.59 -23.88 29.73
C GLY A 767 -12.93 -24.46 28.35
N LEU A 768 -12.62 -25.74 28.08
CA LEU A 768 -12.99 -26.39 26.81
C LEU A 768 -14.48 -26.80 26.83
N GLY A 769 -15.35 -25.93 26.34
CA GLY A 769 -16.81 -26.15 26.35
C GLY A 769 -17.29 -27.29 25.42
N SER A 770 -16.78 -27.34 24.19
CA SER A 770 -17.11 -28.39 23.21
C SER A 770 -16.07 -28.45 22.10
N VAL A 771 -15.78 -29.64 21.56
CA VAL A 771 -14.95 -29.83 20.36
C VAL A 771 -15.87 -30.20 19.21
N ASP A 772 -16.01 -29.35 18.19
CA ASP A 772 -16.85 -29.62 17.02
C ASP A 772 -16.17 -30.62 16.06
N TRP A 773 -14.87 -30.44 15.81
CA TRP A 773 -14.08 -31.25 14.88
C TRP A 773 -12.83 -31.80 15.57
N LEU A 774 -12.73 -33.12 15.69
CA LEU A 774 -11.60 -33.82 16.28
C LEU A 774 -10.77 -34.51 15.20
N LEU A 775 -9.46 -34.23 15.16
CA LEU A 775 -8.51 -34.97 14.36
C LEU A 775 -7.66 -35.85 15.28
N LEU A 776 -7.58 -37.13 14.96
CA LEU A 776 -6.75 -38.13 15.62
C LEU A 776 -5.62 -38.55 14.68
N ASP A 777 -4.38 -38.42 15.13
CA ASP A 777 -3.26 -38.98 14.39
C ASP A 777 -3.11 -40.50 14.57
N ASN A 778 -2.06 -41.02 13.92
CA ASN A 778 -1.65 -42.41 13.91
C ASN A 778 -0.31 -42.66 14.60
N LEU A 779 0.30 -41.65 15.21
CA LEU A 779 1.63 -41.75 15.82
C LEU A 779 1.57 -41.65 17.34
N ASN A 780 0.46 -41.15 17.89
CA ASN A 780 0.23 -41.04 19.31
C ASN A 780 -0.94 -41.95 19.74
N ASP A 781 -1.13 -42.13 21.05
CA ASP A 781 -2.14 -43.03 21.60
C ASP A 781 -3.56 -42.43 21.53
N SER A 782 -4.13 -42.50 20.33
CA SER A 782 -5.48 -42.04 20.05
C SER A 782 -6.57 -42.87 20.77
N VAL A 783 -6.27 -44.08 21.26
CA VAL A 783 -7.26 -44.90 21.99
C VAL A 783 -7.43 -44.40 23.41
N ALA A 784 -6.32 -44.10 24.11
CA ALA A 784 -6.36 -43.51 25.45
C ALA A 784 -7.14 -42.18 25.46
N LEU A 785 -6.97 -41.36 24.42
CA LEU A 785 -7.74 -40.12 24.24
C LEU A 785 -9.25 -40.40 24.15
N LEU A 786 -9.66 -41.38 23.35
CA LEU A 786 -11.07 -41.75 23.18
C LEU A 786 -11.70 -42.31 24.47
N GLU A 787 -10.93 -43.10 25.24
CA GLU A 787 -11.40 -43.69 26.50
C GLU A 787 -11.56 -42.67 27.63
N HIS A 788 -10.72 -41.63 27.65
CA HIS A 788 -10.68 -40.63 28.72
C HIS A 788 -11.27 -39.26 28.34
N GLY A 789 -11.91 -39.16 27.17
CA GLY A 789 -12.52 -37.92 26.64
C GLY A 789 -14.04 -37.97 26.45
N ALA A 790 -14.73 -38.96 27.04
CA ALA A 790 -16.14 -39.25 26.75
C ALA A 790 -17.08 -38.03 26.92
N ARG A 791 -16.85 -37.16 27.91
CA ARG A 791 -17.70 -35.98 28.14
C ARG A 791 -17.56 -34.98 26.99
N THR A 792 -16.33 -34.65 26.58
CA THR A 792 -16.06 -33.70 25.50
C THR A 792 -16.53 -34.26 24.15
N LEU A 793 -16.32 -35.56 23.94
CA LEU A 793 -16.72 -36.28 22.73
C LEU A 793 -18.24 -36.41 22.56
N ALA A 794 -19.03 -36.22 23.63
CA ALA A 794 -20.49 -36.28 23.58
C ALA A 794 -21.11 -35.19 22.69
N ASN A 795 -20.43 -34.04 22.53
CA ASN A 795 -20.89 -32.90 21.72
C ASN A 795 -20.15 -32.77 20.38
N THR A 796 -19.17 -33.63 20.10
CA THR A 796 -18.39 -33.59 18.85
C THR A 796 -19.21 -33.91 17.61
N LEU A 797 -18.99 -33.15 16.55
CA LEU A 797 -19.77 -33.27 15.31
C LEU A 797 -19.07 -34.13 14.28
N LEU A 798 -17.74 -34.17 14.29
CA LEU A 798 -16.94 -34.88 13.31
C LEU A 798 -15.65 -35.39 13.93
N VAL A 799 -15.34 -36.67 13.70
CA VAL A 799 -14.03 -37.24 14.04
C VAL A 799 -13.34 -37.71 12.76
N GLN A 800 -12.14 -37.22 12.51
CA GLN A 800 -11.23 -37.73 11.51
C GLN A 800 -10.14 -38.52 12.22
N ALA A 801 -9.96 -39.80 11.89
CA ALA A 801 -8.86 -40.61 12.43
C ALA A 801 -7.94 -41.06 11.31
N ARG A 802 -6.64 -40.76 11.41
CA ARG A 802 -5.65 -41.29 10.50
C ARG A 802 -5.39 -42.76 10.83
N ILE A 803 -5.58 -43.65 9.86
CA ILE A 803 -5.42 -45.10 10.02
C ILE A 803 -4.30 -45.59 9.11
N ASN A 804 -3.40 -46.40 9.65
CA ASN A 804 -2.41 -47.13 8.87
C ASN A 804 -2.89 -48.55 8.56
N PHE A 805 -2.74 -48.97 7.30
CA PHE A 805 -2.95 -50.34 6.84
C PHE A 805 -1.63 -51.13 6.77
N SER A 806 -0.51 -50.46 7.04
CA SER A 806 0.80 -51.06 7.24
C SER A 806 1.40 -50.43 8.49
N ALA A 807 1.53 -51.21 9.56
CA ALA A 807 2.00 -50.71 10.85
C ALA A 807 3.41 -50.12 10.72
N SER A 808 3.60 -48.93 11.28
CA SER A 808 4.90 -48.29 11.45
C SER A 808 5.35 -48.23 12.90
N HIS A 809 4.43 -48.39 13.86
CA HIS A 809 4.70 -48.40 15.29
C HIS A 809 3.90 -49.52 15.98
N GLU A 810 4.46 -50.07 17.04
CA GLU A 810 3.80 -51.04 17.91
C GLU A 810 2.64 -50.37 18.66
N GLY A 811 1.51 -51.08 18.76
CA GLY A 811 0.31 -50.56 19.42
C GLY A 811 -0.45 -49.49 18.64
N GLN A 812 -0.12 -49.26 17.35
CA GLN A 812 -0.94 -48.38 16.50
C GLN A 812 -2.37 -48.91 16.39
N PRO A 813 -3.39 -48.09 16.70
CA PRO A 813 -4.76 -48.53 16.62
C PRO A 813 -5.18 -48.74 15.17
N ASP A 814 -5.75 -49.90 14.90
CA ASP A 814 -6.33 -50.21 13.60
C ASP A 814 -7.74 -49.59 13.47
N ILE A 815 -8.32 -49.69 12.27
CA ILE A 815 -9.65 -49.16 12.01
C ILE A 815 -10.72 -49.83 12.87
N ALA A 816 -10.56 -51.10 13.24
CA ALA A 816 -11.55 -51.84 14.01
C ALA A 816 -11.60 -51.33 15.45
N ALA A 817 -10.44 -51.14 16.08
CA ALA A 817 -10.32 -50.58 17.42
C ALA A 817 -10.90 -49.17 17.51
N VAL A 818 -10.53 -48.28 16.58
CA VAL A 818 -11.07 -46.91 16.52
C VAL A 818 -12.58 -46.93 16.27
N SER A 819 -13.06 -47.76 15.33
CA SER A 819 -14.49 -47.85 15.00
C SER A 819 -15.32 -48.38 16.16
N GLN A 820 -14.84 -49.40 16.88
CA GLN A 820 -15.55 -49.96 18.03
C GLN A 820 -15.70 -48.92 19.15
N ARG A 821 -14.64 -48.16 19.45
CA ARG A 821 -14.68 -47.10 20.47
C ARG A 821 -15.58 -45.95 20.08
N LEU A 822 -15.48 -45.47 18.84
CA LEU A 822 -16.33 -44.40 18.33
C LEU A 822 -17.80 -44.81 18.20
N ALA A 823 -18.09 -46.08 17.89
CA ALA A 823 -19.45 -46.61 17.86
C ALA A 823 -20.13 -46.56 19.23
N LEU A 824 -19.41 -46.85 20.32
CA LEU A 824 -19.91 -46.70 21.70
C LEU A 824 -20.25 -45.24 22.04
N LEU A 825 -19.63 -44.27 21.35
CA LEU A 825 -19.89 -42.84 21.48
C LEU A 825 -20.92 -42.33 20.46
N GLY A 826 -21.59 -43.23 19.72
CA GLY A 826 -22.65 -42.85 18.77
C GLY A 826 -22.14 -42.31 17.44
N PHE A 827 -20.93 -42.67 17.02
CA PHE A 827 -20.42 -42.37 15.68
C PHE A 827 -20.46 -43.61 14.77
N SER A 828 -20.42 -43.39 13.46
CA SER A 828 -20.36 -44.43 12.44
C SER A 828 -19.36 -44.04 11.36
N LEU A 829 -18.57 -45.01 10.89
CA LEU A 829 -17.62 -44.80 9.80
C LEU A 829 -18.39 -44.45 8.52
N CYS A 830 -18.12 -43.28 7.96
CA CYS A 830 -18.78 -42.79 6.75
C CYS A 830 -17.97 -43.11 5.49
N ARG A 831 -16.68 -42.73 5.45
CA ARG A 831 -15.80 -42.97 4.30
C ARG A 831 -14.33 -42.94 4.69
N LEU A 832 -13.49 -43.49 3.81
CA LEU A 832 -12.06 -43.24 3.79
C LEU A 832 -11.76 -42.06 2.87
N HIS A 833 -11.04 -41.06 3.38
CA HIS A 833 -10.57 -39.88 2.67
C HIS A 833 -9.04 -39.91 2.57
N ASN A 834 -8.47 -39.16 1.60
CA ASN A 834 -7.03 -38.97 1.47
C ASN A 834 -6.21 -40.29 1.49
N GLN A 835 -6.65 -41.26 0.67
CA GLN A 835 -6.03 -42.60 0.61
C GLN A 835 -4.62 -42.51 0.01
N GLN A 836 -3.63 -42.98 0.76
CA GLN A 836 -2.23 -42.97 0.37
C GLN A 836 -1.78 -44.36 -0.01
N TYR A 837 -1.14 -44.47 -1.17
CA TYR A 837 -0.66 -45.74 -1.70
C TYR A 837 0.87 -45.74 -1.81
N ARG A 838 1.48 -46.85 -1.38
CA ARG A 838 2.89 -47.15 -1.65
C ARG A 838 2.98 -47.99 -2.91
N ARG A 839 3.87 -47.64 -3.82
CA ARG A 839 4.17 -48.45 -5.01
C ARG A 839 5.17 -49.54 -4.64
N PHE A 840 4.99 -50.74 -5.19
CA PHE A 840 6.04 -51.75 -5.14
C PHE A 840 7.18 -51.31 -6.04
N ALA A 841 8.42 -51.32 -5.54
CA ALA A 841 9.59 -51.00 -6.35
C ALA A 841 9.73 -52.07 -7.44
N ALA A 842 9.73 -51.66 -8.71
CA ALA A 842 10.08 -52.55 -9.80
C ALA A 842 11.59 -52.82 -9.70
N GLN A 843 11.97 -54.03 -9.26
CA GLN A 843 13.36 -54.48 -9.32
C GLN A 843 13.80 -54.80 -10.77
N ASP A 844 12.85 -54.90 -11.72
CA ASP A 844 13.10 -55.19 -13.12
C ASP A 844 12.65 -54.05 -14.05
N GLU A 845 13.54 -53.63 -14.94
CA GLU A 845 13.32 -52.57 -15.94
C GLU A 845 12.15 -52.86 -16.91
N GLY A 846 11.70 -54.11 -17.01
CA GLY A 846 10.57 -54.53 -17.85
C GLY A 846 9.18 -54.22 -17.29
N CYS A 847 9.05 -53.80 -16.02
CA CYS A 847 7.76 -53.55 -15.37
C CYS A 847 7.28 -52.09 -15.45
N ALA A 848 7.92 -51.26 -16.28
CA ALA A 848 7.58 -49.84 -16.50
C ALA A 848 6.21 -49.70 -17.20
N GLY A 849 5.14 -49.87 -16.43
CA GLY A 849 3.74 -49.84 -16.90
C GLY A 849 2.80 -50.65 -16.01
N LEU A 850 3.32 -51.56 -15.18
CA LEU A 850 2.55 -52.37 -14.25
C LEU A 850 2.63 -51.75 -12.84
N ALA A 851 1.62 -50.97 -12.46
CA ALA A 851 1.61 -50.24 -11.20
C ALA A 851 0.74 -50.95 -10.14
N ALA A 852 1.24 -52.05 -9.57
CA ALA A 852 0.68 -52.54 -8.31
C ALA A 852 0.96 -51.50 -7.20
N SER A 853 -0.06 -51.19 -6.42
CA SER A 853 0.07 -50.25 -5.30
C SER A 853 -0.65 -50.80 -4.07
N GLN A 854 -0.04 -50.61 -2.91
CA GLN A 854 -0.57 -51.02 -1.61
C GLN A 854 -1.13 -49.79 -0.91
N LEU A 855 -2.39 -49.83 -0.47
CA LEU A 855 -2.93 -48.80 0.42
C LEU A 855 -2.18 -48.87 1.76
N VAL A 856 -1.54 -47.78 2.16
CA VAL A 856 -0.72 -47.73 3.39
C VAL A 856 -1.35 -46.90 4.48
N CYS A 857 -2.09 -45.85 4.14
CA CYS A 857 -2.70 -44.93 5.09
C CYS A 857 -3.96 -44.29 4.49
N ALA A 858 -4.95 -43.97 5.33
CA ALA A 858 -6.09 -43.14 4.94
C ALA A 858 -6.63 -42.37 6.16
N ASP A 859 -7.34 -41.28 5.91
CA ASP A 859 -8.09 -40.53 6.93
C ASP A 859 -9.52 -41.08 6.99
N ALA A 860 -9.87 -41.84 8.02
CA ALA A 860 -11.19 -42.39 8.25
C ALA A 860 -12.12 -41.34 8.87
N LEU A 861 -13.24 -41.05 8.21
CA LEU A 861 -14.21 -40.03 8.66
C LEU A 861 -15.38 -40.69 9.36
N PHE A 862 -15.63 -40.29 10.60
CA PHE A 862 -16.70 -40.78 11.45
C PHE A 862 -17.72 -39.68 11.70
N LEU A 863 -18.98 -39.96 11.38
CA LEU A 863 -20.12 -39.05 11.55
C LEU A 863 -21.05 -39.56 12.65
N PRO A 864 -21.84 -38.68 13.29
CA PRO A 864 -22.92 -39.08 14.19
C PRO A 864 -23.81 -40.15 13.53
N ASN A 865 -24.12 -41.22 14.26
CA ASN A 865 -25.07 -42.24 13.83
C ASN A 865 -26.49 -41.64 13.74
N ALA A 866 -27.47 -42.41 13.23
CA ALA A 866 -28.82 -41.88 13.00
C ALA A 866 -29.48 -41.27 14.25
N GLU A 867 -29.30 -41.90 15.42
CA GLU A 867 -29.84 -41.42 16.70
C GLU A 867 -29.21 -40.08 17.12
N ARG A 868 -27.88 -40.01 17.11
CA ARG A 868 -27.13 -38.78 17.46
C ARG A 868 -27.36 -37.68 16.43
N MET A 869 -27.48 -38.03 15.16
CA MET A 869 -27.77 -37.09 14.06
C MET A 869 -29.16 -36.46 14.21
N ALA A 870 -30.15 -37.20 14.71
CA ALA A 870 -31.48 -36.67 14.98
C ALA A 870 -31.47 -35.62 16.12
N ALA A 871 -30.62 -35.81 17.12
CA ALA A 871 -30.49 -34.93 18.29
C ALA A 871 -29.72 -33.62 18.04
N LEU A 872 -29.06 -33.44 16.88
CA LEU A 872 -28.31 -32.22 16.57
C LEU A 872 -29.22 -30.99 16.45
N CYS A 873 -28.85 -29.90 17.13
CA CYS A 873 -29.52 -28.61 16.97
C CYS A 873 -29.24 -27.99 15.59
N GLU A 874 -29.99 -26.96 15.23
CA GLU A 874 -29.82 -26.25 13.96
C GLU A 874 -28.37 -25.77 13.77
N ASN A 875 -27.79 -25.15 14.79
CA ASN A 875 -26.43 -24.62 14.71
C ASN A 875 -25.38 -25.71 14.44
N GLN A 876 -25.50 -26.87 15.11
CA GLN A 876 -24.62 -28.01 14.94
C GLN A 876 -24.75 -28.63 13.54
N ARG A 877 -25.97 -28.76 13.01
CA ARG A 877 -26.20 -29.24 11.64
C ARG A 877 -25.53 -28.33 10.62
N ARG A 878 -25.59 -27.01 10.81
CA ARG A 878 -24.94 -26.03 9.92
C ARG A 878 -23.42 -26.08 9.99
N LYS A 879 -22.83 -26.19 11.20
CA LYS A 879 -21.38 -26.39 11.39
C LYS A 879 -20.89 -27.69 10.74
N LEU A 880 -21.59 -28.80 10.95
CA LEU A 880 -21.24 -30.09 10.34
C LEU A 880 -21.36 -30.05 8.81
N ALA A 881 -22.42 -29.46 8.27
CA ALA A 881 -22.59 -29.30 6.82
C ALA A 881 -21.48 -28.43 6.20
N PHE A 882 -21.04 -27.38 6.90
CA PHE A 882 -19.91 -26.56 6.48
C PHE A 882 -18.61 -27.36 6.41
N LEU A 883 -18.30 -28.16 7.45
CA LEU A 883 -17.10 -29.01 7.46
C LEU A 883 -17.10 -30.02 6.32
N LEU A 884 -18.23 -30.69 6.11
CA LEU A 884 -18.38 -31.69 5.06
C LEU A 884 -18.25 -31.08 3.67
N HIS A 885 -18.82 -29.89 3.43
CA HIS A 885 -18.65 -29.16 2.18
C HIS A 885 -17.21 -28.67 1.97
N THR A 886 -16.69 -27.92 2.95
CA THR A 886 -15.48 -27.10 2.77
C THR A 886 -14.20 -27.91 2.90
N VAL A 887 -14.18 -28.91 3.78
CA VAL A 887 -12.97 -29.67 4.10
C VAL A 887 -12.91 -31.00 3.34
N TYR A 888 -14.05 -31.68 3.20
CA TYR A 888 -14.10 -33.07 2.72
C TYR A 888 -14.80 -33.27 1.38
N ASP A 889 -15.36 -32.20 0.80
CA ASP A 889 -16.16 -32.23 -0.44
C ASP A 889 -17.30 -33.28 -0.42
N ALA A 890 -17.85 -33.59 0.77
CA ALA A 890 -18.97 -34.49 1.00
C ALA A 890 -20.30 -33.75 0.88
N LYS A 891 -20.54 -33.17 -0.31
CA LYS A 891 -21.66 -32.27 -0.58
C LYS A 891 -23.02 -32.95 -0.43
N ASP A 892 -23.12 -34.22 -0.78
CA ASP A 892 -24.31 -35.06 -0.63
C ASP A 892 -24.76 -35.19 0.83
N VAL A 893 -23.82 -35.45 1.75
CA VAL A 893 -24.10 -35.51 3.18
C VAL A 893 -24.47 -34.12 3.73
N ALA A 894 -23.80 -33.06 3.25
CA ALA A 894 -24.16 -31.69 3.60
C ALA A 894 -25.59 -31.32 3.15
N VAL A 895 -26.04 -31.77 1.97
CA VAL A 895 -27.45 -31.60 1.52
C VAL A 895 -28.40 -32.30 2.49
N HIS A 896 -28.10 -33.55 2.89
CA HIS A 896 -28.94 -34.31 3.82
C HIS A 896 -29.10 -33.59 5.17
N LEU A 897 -28.01 -33.06 5.72
CA LEU A 897 -28.01 -32.28 6.96
C LEU A 897 -28.84 -31.01 6.86
N LEU A 898 -28.67 -30.26 5.78
CA LEU A 898 -29.37 -29.00 5.54
C LEU A 898 -30.86 -29.21 5.25
N ARG A 899 -31.25 -30.36 4.67
CA ARG A 899 -32.67 -30.73 4.52
C ARG A 899 -33.37 -30.87 5.87
N GLY A 900 -32.65 -31.32 6.89
CA GLY A 900 -33.13 -31.34 8.27
C GLY A 900 -33.42 -29.94 8.87
N LEU A 901 -33.03 -28.85 8.20
CA LEU A 901 -33.33 -27.47 8.58
C LEU A 901 -34.49 -26.86 7.77
N GLY A 902 -34.99 -27.58 6.76
CA GLY A 902 -36.02 -27.12 5.84
C GLY A 902 -35.64 -27.34 4.38
N ASP A 903 -36.61 -27.73 3.57
CA ASP A 903 -36.40 -28.05 2.15
C ASP A 903 -35.88 -26.86 1.33
N GLU A 904 -36.26 -25.64 1.69
CA GLU A 904 -35.82 -24.42 1.02
C GLU A 904 -34.31 -24.18 1.17
N VAL A 905 -33.76 -24.40 2.36
CA VAL A 905 -32.32 -24.24 2.65
C VAL A 905 -31.51 -25.26 1.85
N ALA A 906 -32.00 -26.51 1.79
CA ALA A 906 -31.37 -27.56 0.98
C ALA A 906 -31.41 -27.25 -0.52
N GLN A 907 -32.51 -26.70 -1.03
CA GLN A 907 -32.62 -26.29 -2.44
C GLN A 907 -31.71 -25.10 -2.78
N GLN A 908 -31.60 -24.11 -1.89
CA GLN A 908 -30.66 -23.00 -2.04
C GLN A 908 -29.21 -23.51 -2.09
N TYR A 909 -28.85 -24.45 -1.21
CA TYR A 909 -27.53 -25.08 -1.21
C TYR A 909 -27.26 -25.91 -2.48
N LEU A 910 -28.25 -26.67 -2.96
CA LEU A 910 -28.14 -27.43 -4.21
C LEU A 910 -27.92 -26.51 -5.41
N ARG A 911 -28.62 -25.37 -5.48
CA ARG A 911 -28.37 -24.35 -6.52
C ARG A 911 -26.96 -23.78 -6.43
N HIS A 912 -26.45 -23.54 -5.22
CA HIS A 912 -25.08 -23.10 -5.00
C HIS A 912 -24.03 -24.14 -5.43
N CYS A 913 -24.35 -25.44 -5.33
CA CYS A 913 -23.46 -26.52 -5.74
C CYS A 913 -23.51 -26.82 -7.26
N GLN A 914 -24.46 -26.26 -8.01
CA GLN A 914 -24.54 -26.45 -9.46
C GLN A 914 -23.63 -25.45 -10.20
N PRO A 915 -22.87 -25.90 -11.22
CA PRO A 915 -22.09 -25.01 -12.07
C PRO A 915 -23.04 -24.14 -12.91
N GLY A 916 -22.80 -22.83 -12.96
CA GLY A 916 -23.44 -21.97 -13.97
C GLY A 916 -23.11 -22.43 -15.39
N PRO A 917 -23.97 -22.17 -16.40
CA PRO A 917 -23.70 -22.54 -17.78
C PRO A 917 -22.47 -21.76 -18.27
N GLY A 918 -21.31 -22.41 -18.37
CA GLY A 918 -20.07 -21.78 -18.82
C GLY A 918 -18.76 -22.26 -18.22
N LYS A 919 -18.73 -23.30 -17.38
CA LYS A 919 -17.47 -23.94 -16.94
C LYS A 919 -17.54 -25.46 -17.10
N PRO A 920 -16.64 -26.10 -17.87
CA PRO A 920 -16.58 -27.55 -17.92
C PRO A 920 -16.09 -28.09 -16.57
N HIS A 921 -16.84 -29.03 -16.01
CA HIS A 921 -16.42 -29.81 -14.85
C HIS A 921 -15.38 -30.85 -15.28
N ALA A 922 -14.23 -30.87 -14.59
CA ALA A 922 -13.43 -32.08 -14.48
C ALA A 922 -13.99 -32.90 -13.30
N PRO A 923 -14.46 -34.14 -13.50
CA PRO A 923 -14.86 -35.00 -12.40
C PRO A 923 -13.62 -35.46 -11.63
N CYS A 924 -13.60 -35.21 -10.32
CA CYS A 924 -12.72 -35.90 -9.40
C CYS A 924 -13.34 -37.29 -9.15
N ASP A 925 -12.51 -38.33 -9.24
CA ASP A 925 -12.79 -39.75 -8.96
C ASP A 925 -13.02 -40.64 -10.20
N ALA A 926 -11.91 -41.04 -10.83
CA ALA A 926 -11.76 -42.35 -11.47
C ALA A 926 -10.39 -42.94 -11.10
N PRO A 927 -10.28 -44.25 -10.82
CA PRO A 927 -9.01 -44.91 -10.50
C PRO A 927 -8.05 -44.84 -11.69
N PRO A 928 -6.72 -44.93 -11.50
CA PRO A 928 -5.75 -44.78 -12.57
C PRO A 928 -5.86 -45.97 -13.54
N ALA A 929 -6.69 -45.83 -14.57
CA ALA A 929 -6.72 -46.75 -15.70
C ALA A 929 -5.48 -46.50 -16.57
N ALA A 930 -4.83 -47.60 -16.96
CA ALA A 930 -3.70 -47.62 -17.87
C ALA A 930 -3.92 -46.71 -19.08
N VAL A 931 -2.92 -45.89 -19.38
CA VAL A 931 -2.85 -45.02 -20.55
C VAL A 931 -3.09 -45.87 -21.80
N PRO A 932 -4.23 -45.72 -22.51
CA PRO A 932 -4.25 -46.09 -23.91
C PRO A 932 -3.34 -45.09 -24.60
N SER A 933 -2.41 -45.61 -25.41
CA SER A 933 -1.64 -44.83 -26.38
C SER A 933 -2.61 -44.10 -27.31
N VAL A 934 -3.09 -42.93 -26.88
CA VAL A 934 -3.77 -41.96 -27.73
C VAL A 934 -2.67 -41.14 -28.37
N ALA A 935 -2.54 -41.24 -29.69
CA ALA A 935 -1.67 -40.34 -30.45
C ALA A 935 -1.98 -38.89 -30.01
N PRO A 936 -0.96 -38.09 -29.65
CA PRO A 936 -1.19 -36.76 -29.10
C PRO A 936 -2.03 -35.94 -30.09
N ALA A 937 -3.05 -35.26 -29.57
CA ALA A 937 -3.83 -34.30 -30.32
C ALA A 937 -2.86 -33.31 -31.02
N PRO A 938 -3.12 -32.91 -32.27
CA PRO A 938 -2.22 -32.02 -33.00
C PRO A 938 -2.00 -30.73 -32.22
N PHE A 939 -0.73 -30.37 -32.02
CA PHE A 939 -0.34 -29.14 -31.32
C PHE A 939 -0.98 -27.94 -32.01
N GLN A 940 -1.89 -27.27 -31.31
CA GLN A 940 -2.58 -26.09 -31.83
C GLN A 940 -1.66 -24.88 -31.76
N ALA A 941 -1.75 -24.00 -32.76
CA ALA A 941 -0.96 -22.78 -32.82
C ALA A 941 -1.17 -21.94 -31.54
N PRO A 942 -0.09 -21.53 -30.83
CA PRO A 942 -0.22 -20.68 -29.65
C PRO A 942 -0.92 -19.37 -29.97
N GLN A 943 -1.91 -19.01 -29.18
CA GLN A 943 -2.61 -17.74 -29.32
C GLN A 943 -1.87 -16.62 -28.57
N LEU A 944 -1.94 -15.41 -29.11
CA LEU A 944 -1.42 -14.22 -28.43
C LEU A 944 -2.38 -13.85 -27.29
N THR A 945 -1.89 -13.90 -26.05
CA THR A 945 -2.69 -13.70 -24.83
C THR A 945 -2.56 -12.29 -24.24
N PHE A 946 -1.86 -11.38 -24.92
CA PHE A 946 -1.71 -10.00 -24.47
C PHE A 946 -3.04 -9.23 -24.52
N PRO A 947 -3.27 -8.30 -23.57
CA PRO A 947 -4.33 -7.31 -23.69
C PRO A 947 -4.23 -6.56 -25.03
N ALA A 948 -5.36 -6.17 -25.62
CA ALA A 948 -5.41 -5.63 -26.98
C ALA A 948 -4.46 -4.43 -27.23
N GLN A 949 -4.27 -3.55 -26.23
CA GLN A 949 -3.34 -2.43 -26.32
C GLN A 949 -1.87 -2.90 -26.36
N VAL A 950 -1.51 -3.87 -25.52
CA VAL A 950 -0.16 -4.45 -25.45
C VAL A 950 0.14 -5.22 -26.74
N ALA A 951 -0.81 -6.03 -27.21
CA ALA A 951 -0.69 -6.79 -28.45
C ALA A 951 -0.38 -5.88 -29.66
N ARG A 952 -1.14 -4.79 -29.84
CA ARG A 952 -0.92 -3.81 -30.92
C ARG A 952 0.44 -3.12 -30.83
N TYR A 953 0.91 -2.86 -29.61
CA TYR A 953 2.19 -2.21 -29.39
C TYR A 953 3.37 -3.13 -29.69
N VAL A 954 3.31 -4.39 -29.23
CA VAL A 954 4.30 -5.42 -29.55
C VAL A 954 4.36 -5.64 -31.06
N GLU A 955 3.20 -5.76 -31.73
CA GLU A 955 3.11 -5.87 -33.19
C GLU A 955 3.77 -4.68 -33.90
N LYS A 956 3.47 -3.45 -33.47
CA LYS A 956 4.08 -2.23 -34.01
C LYS A 956 5.59 -2.22 -33.85
N LEU A 957 6.13 -2.65 -32.71
CA LEU A 957 7.58 -2.69 -32.47
C LEU A 957 8.26 -3.81 -33.26
N TYR A 958 7.69 -5.00 -33.27
CA TYR A 958 8.21 -6.14 -34.04
C TYR A 958 8.24 -5.83 -35.54
N SER A 959 7.28 -5.06 -36.05
CA SER A 959 7.30 -4.62 -37.45
C SER A 959 8.55 -3.79 -37.81
N LYS A 960 9.11 -3.05 -36.84
CA LYS A 960 10.29 -2.19 -37.01
C LYS A 960 11.61 -2.85 -36.62
N ALA A 961 11.58 -3.95 -35.85
CA ALA A 961 12.75 -4.68 -35.43
C ALA A 961 13.21 -5.68 -36.50
N ASN A 962 14.52 -5.87 -36.67
CA ASN A 962 15.08 -6.92 -37.52
C ASN A 962 15.49 -8.14 -36.70
N VAL A 963 16.04 -7.92 -35.49
CA VAL A 963 16.46 -8.98 -34.56
C VAL A 963 15.63 -8.88 -33.27
N ILE A 964 14.95 -9.97 -32.91
CA ILE A 964 14.05 -10.07 -31.76
C ILE A 964 14.53 -11.21 -30.86
N LEU A 965 14.79 -10.91 -29.59
CA LEU A 965 15.01 -11.90 -28.54
C LEU A 965 13.77 -11.96 -27.66
N GLU A 966 13.23 -13.16 -27.43
CA GLU A 966 12.18 -13.40 -26.46
C GLU A 966 12.72 -14.28 -25.33
N TYR A 967 12.46 -13.90 -24.09
CA TYR A 967 12.49 -14.83 -22.98
C TYR A 967 11.06 -15.32 -22.79
N GLY A 968 10.82 -16.62 -23.00
CA GLY A 968 9.50 -17.23 -23.12
C GLY A 968 9.07 -17.41 -24.58
N SER A 969 8.42 -18.54 -24.88
CA SER A 969 7.92 -18.86 -26.23
C SER A 969 6.40 -19.05 -26.25
N GLY A 970 5.72 -18.54 -27.29
CA GLY A 970 4.25 -18.62 -27.38
C GLY A 970 3.65 -17.81 -28.52
N GLY A 971 2.52 -17.13 -28.26
CA GLY A 971 1.78 -16.39 -29.29
C GLY A 971 2.54 -15.21 -29.89
N SER A 972 3.41 -14.54 -29.12
CA SER A 972 4.28 -13.46 -29.61
C SER A 972 5.34 -13.99 -30.59
N THR A 973 5.83 -15.21 -30.36
CA THR A 973 6.76 -15.90 -31.26
C THR A 973 6.13 -16.16 -32.62
N VAL A 974 4.85 -16.59 -32.64
CA VAL A 974 4.09 -16.78 -33.88
C VAL A 974 3.83 -15.45 -34.58
N LEU A 975 3.49 -14.39 -33.82
CA LEU A 975 3.31 -13.05 -34.35
C LEU A 975 4.57 -12.56 -35.07
N ALA A 976 5.74 -12.72 -34.48
CA ALA A 976 7.01 -12.36 -35.08
C ALA A 976 7.32 -13.21 -36.33
N GLY A 977 7.09 -14.53 -36.27
CA GLY A 977 7.33 -15.43 -37.41
C GLY A 977 6.45 -15.14 -38.63
N ARG A 978 5.25 -14.59 -38.43
CA ARG A 978 4.36 -14.15 -39.52
C ARG A 978 4.85 -12.89 -40.26
N MET A 979 5.82 -12.17 -39.70
CA MET A 979 6.41 -11.00 -40.34
C MET A 979 7.63 -11.44 -41.16
N PRO A 980 7.79 -10.99 -42.42
CA PRO A 980 8.95 -11.36 -43.23
C PRO A 980 10.23 -10.66 -42.76
N GLY A 981 11.39 -11.31 -42.96
CA GLY A 981 12.71 -10.72 -42.76
C GLY A 981 13.13 -10.52 -41.30
N LYS A 982 12.55 -11.27 -40.36
CA LYS A 982 12.86 -11.21 -38.93
C LYS A 982 13.82 -12.32 -38.53
N THR A 983 14.79 -12.00 -37.68
CA THR A 983 15.59 -12.98 -36.92
C THR A 983 15.00 -13.07 -35.51
N VAL A 984 14.36 -14.19 -35.18
CA VAL A 984 13.65 -14.37 -33.90
C VAL A 984 14.27 -15.53 -33.13
N VAL A 985 14.68 -15.27 -31.89
CA VAL A 985 15.18 -16.29 -30.96
C VAL A 985 14.34 -16.24 -29.68
N SER A 986 13.71 -17.35 -29.32
CA SER A 986 12.88 -17.44 -28.10
C SER A 986 13.47 -18.47 -27.14
N VAL A 987 13.82 -18.05 -25.93
CA VAL A 987 14.43 -18.89 -24.89
C VAL A 987 13.35 -19.56 -24.06
N GLU A 988 13.41 -20.88 -23.92
CA GLU A 988 12.39 -21.67 -23.25
C GLU A 988 13.02 -22.69 -22.29
N ASN A 989 12.42 -22.91 -21.11
CA ASN A 989 12.92 -23.88 -20.14
C ASN A 989 12.02 -25.11 -19.97
N ASP A 990 10.80 -25.08 -20.49
CA ASP A 990 10.00 -26.30 -20.65
C ASP A 990 10.44 -27.04 -21.92
N LEU A 991 11.20 -28.11 -21.75
CA LEU A 991 11.75 -28.89 -22.86
C LEU A 991 10.65 -29.50 -23.75
N HIS A 992 9.51 -29.89 -23.15
CA HIS A 992 8.41 -30.48 -23.89
C HIS A 992 7.71 -29.42 -24.75
N TRP A 993 7.41 -28.25 -24.17
CA TRP A 993 6.85 -27.11 -24.89
C TRP A 993 7.79 -26.64 -26.01
N ALA A 994 9.09 -26.51 -25.72
CA ALA A 994 10.08 -26.08 -26.70
C ALA A 994 10.14 -27.01 -27.93
N GLN A 995 10.13 -28.33 -27.70
CA GLN A 995 10.12 -29.32 -28.79
C GLN A 995 8.83 -29.28 -29.61
N GLN A 996 7.68 -29.13 -28.96
CA GLN A 996 6.40 -29.03 -29.66
C GLN A 996 6.32 -27.75 -30.50
N MET A 997 6.73 -26.62 -29.93
CA MET A 997 6.75 -25.32 -30.60
C MET A 997 7.70 -25.33 -31.81
N GLN A 998 8.91 -25.88 -31.65
CA GLN A 998 9.88 -25.99 -32.74
C GLN A 998 9.37 -26.87 -33.88
N ARG A 999 8.79 -28.05 -33.58
CA ARG A 999 8.16 -28.92 -34.60
C ARG A 999 7.00 -28.24 -35.31
N TRP A 1000 6.19 -27.48 -34.56
CA TRP A 1000 5.08 -26.74 -35.14
C TRP A 1000 5.57 -25.60 -36.05
N ILE A 1001 6.60 -24.87 -35.64
CA ILE A 1001 7.24 -23.82 -36.47
C ILE A 1001 7.81 -24.41 -37.76
N GLU A 1002 8.46 -25.57 -37.71
CA GLU A 1002 9.00 -26.25 -38.89
C GLU A 1002 7.91 -26.69 -39.87
N ALA A 1003 6.73 -27.04 -39.35
CA ALA A 1003 5.56 -27.39 -40.16
C ALA A 1003 4.76 -26.16 -40.64
N ALA A 1004 4.78 -25.05 -39.88
CA ALA A 1004 4.12 -23.81 -40.22
C ALA A 1004 5.00 -23.04 -41.21
N ALA A 1005 4.56 -22.89 -42.46
CA ALA A 1005 5.27 -22.12 -43.48
C ALA A 1005 5.30 -20.60 -43.16
N LEU A 1006 6.05 -20.23 -42.13
CA LEU A 1006 6.18 -18.87 -41.62
C LEU A 1006 7.20 -18.07 -42.45
N PRO A 1007 6.89 -16.81 -42.81
CA PRO A 1007 7.82 -15.92 -43.53
C PRO A 1007 9.19 -15.72 -42.87
N SER A 1008 9.23 -15.76 -41.53
CA SER A 1008 10.46 -15.84 -40.74
C SER A 1008 10.35 -17.06 -39.84
N VAL A 1009 11.42 -17.86 -39.74
CA VAL A 1009 11.42 -19.11 -38.96
C VAL A 1009 12.03 -18.83 -37.58
N PRO A 1010 11.25 -18.70 -36.50
CA PRO A 1010 11.80 -18.46 -35.17
C PRO A 1010 12.59 -19.67 -34.68
N ARG A 1011 13.69 -19.43 -33.97
CA ARG A 1011 14.47 -20.48 -33.30
C ARG A 1011 14.05 -20.56 -31.83
N ILE A 1012 13.51 -21.70 -31.42
CA ILE A 1012 13.29 -21.98 -30.00
C ILE A 1012 14.58 -22.52 -29.39
N TYR A 1013 15.12 -21.83 -28.39
CA TYR A 1013 16.36 -22.20 -27.72
C TYR A 1013 16.07 -22.79 -26.33
N PRO A 1014 16.11 -24.13 -26.17
CA PRO A 1014 15.80 -24.79 -24.91
C PRO A 1014 16.95 -24.66 -23.91
N VAL A 1015 16.64 -24.32 -22.66
CA VAL A 1015 17.58 -24.27 -21.53
C VAL A 1015 17.08 -25.11 -20.36
N ASP A 1016 17.82 -26.16 -20.01
CA ASP A 1016 17.49 -27.04 -18.88
C ASP A 1016 17.97 -26.46 -17.55
N VAL A 1017 17.00 -26.03 -16.73
CA VAL A 1017 17.20 -25.56 -15.34
C VAL A 1017 16.76 -26.60 -14.30
N GLY A 1018 16.57 -27.86 -14.71
CA GLY A 1018 16.09 -28.95 -13.87
C GLY A 1018 14.57 -29.00 -13.70
N ALA A 1019 14.10 -29.84 -12.77
CA ALA A 1019 12.68 -29.98 -12.48
C ALA A 1019 12.10 -28.65 -11.98
N THR A 1020 10.99 -28.21 -12.55
CA THR A 1020 10.39 -26.92 -12.22
C THR A 1020 9.03 -27.04 -11.51
N GLY A 1021 8.73 -26.05 -10.66
CA GLY A 1021 7.50 -25.91 -9.86
C GLY A 1021 6.54 -24.88 -10.44
N ALA A 1022 5.68 -24.29 -9.60
CA ALA A 1022 4.79 -23.22 -10.03
C ALA A 1022 5.61 -22.07 -10.65
N TRP A 1023 5.13 -21.49 -11.75
CA TRP A 1023 5.85 -20.48 -12.55
C TRP A 1023 7.21 -20.95 -13.08
N ALA A 1024 7.37 -22.26 -13.26
CA ALA A 1024 8.56 -22.92 -13.78
C ALA A 1024 9.88 -22.56 -13.05
N ARG A 1025 9.80 -22.27 -11.75
CA ARG A 1025 10.98 -22.09 -10.87
C ARG A 1025 11.66 -23.43 -10.59
N PRO A 1026 13.00 -23.51 -10.46
CA PRO A 1026 13.65 -24.75 -10.06
C PRO A 1026 13.07 -25.28 -8.74
N LYS A 1027 12.75 -26.58 -8.67
CA LYS A 1027 12.17 -27.24 -7.49
C LYS A 1027 13.19 -27.56 -6.41
N ASN A 1028 14.47 -27.59 -6.76
CA ASN A 1028 15.54 -28.03 -5.87
C ASN A 1028 16.79 -27.17 -6.07
N ALA A 1029 17.67 -27.22 -5.07
CA ALA A 1029 18.93 -26.48 -5.07
C ALA A 1029 19.82 -26.78 -6.30
N GLU A 1030 19.74 -27.99 -6.85
CA GLU A 1030 20.50 -28.37 -8.04
C GLU A 1030 20.03 -27.64 -9.31
N GLY A 1031 18.72 -27.45 -9.47
CA GLY A 1031 18.18 -26.64 -10.55
C GLY A 1031 18.49 -25.14 -10.38
N TRP A 1032 18.51 -24.65 -9.14
CA TRP A 1032 18.93 -23.27 -8.85
C TRP A 1032 20.40 -23.01 -9.22
N LYS A 1033 21.30 -23.99 -9.09
CA LYS A 1033 22.69 -23.86 -9.58
C LYS A 1033 22.78 -23.60 -11.08
N ARG A 1034 21.80 -24.06 -11.86
CA ARG A 1034 21.73 -23.88 -13.32
C ARG A 1034 20.87 -22.69 -13.75
N PHE A 1035 20.25 -21.99 -12.80
CA PHE A 1035 19.32 -20.88 -13.03
C PHE A 1035 19.89 -19.78 -13.92
N HIS A 1036 21.14 -19.38 -13.66
CA HIS A 1036 21.80 -18.31 -14.40
C HIS A 1036 21.91 -18.59 -15.90
N SER A 1037 21.87 -19.87 -16.31
CA SER A 1037 22.02 -20.26 -17.72
C SER A 1037 20.82 -19.85 -18.57
N TYR A 1038 19.61 -19.74 -18.00
CA TYR A 1038 18.41 -19.35 -18.76
C TYR A 1038 18.55 -17.97 -19.39
N PRO A 1039 18.84 -16.90 -18.63
CA PRO A 1039 19.00 -15.58 -19.24
C PRO A 1039 20.33 -15.43 -20.00
N LEU A 1040 21.42 -16.09 -19.56
CA LEU A 1040 22.79 -15.82 -20.07
C LEU A 1040 23.18 -16.63 -21.30
N ARG A 1041 22.89 -17.94 -21.35
CA ARG A 1041 23.54 -18.88 -22.28
C ARG A 1041 23.29 -18.54 -23.75
N VAL A 1042 22.10 -18.03 -24.08
CA VAL A 1042 21.75 -17.64 -25.45
C VAL A 1042 22.69 -16.57 -26.02
N TRP A 1043 23.24 -15.70 -25.17
CA TRP A 1043 24.14 -14.61 -25.58
C TRP A 1043 25.53 -15.08 -25.96
N ASP A 1044 25.88 -16.32 -25.62
CA ASP A 1044 27.19 -16.93 -25.91
C ASP A 1044 27.13 -17.86 -27.13
N GLU A 1045 25.95 -18.04 -27.73
CA GLU A 1045 25.76 -18.93 -28.87
C GLU A 1045 26.28 -18.29 -30.17
N PRO A 1046 26.99 -19.04 -31.04
CA PRO A 1046 27.55 -18.50 -32.29
C PRO A 1046 26.51 -17.94 -33.27
N PHE A 1047 25.25 -18.35 -33.13
CA PHE A 1047 24.15 -17.89 -33.98
C PHE A 1047 23.48 -16.61 -33.47
N PHE A 1048 23.78 -16.17 -32.24
CA PHE A 1048 23.07 -15.06 -31.61
C PHE A 1048 23.49 -13.72 -32.21
N GLN A 1049 22.51 -12.90 -32.56
CA GLN A 1049 22.72 -11.56 -33.09
C GLN A 1049 22.21 -10.51 -32.09
N ALA A 1050 22.79 -9.31 -32.13
CA ALA A 1050 22.41 -8.21 -31.28
C ALA A 1050 20.92 -7.82 -31.45
N PRO A 1051 20.07 -7.94 -30.41
CA PRO A 1051 18.65 -7.67 -30.56
C PRO A 1051 18.35 -6.18 -30.70
N ASP A 1052 17.39 -5.84 -31.56
CA ASP A 1052 16.78 -4.51 -31.60
C ASP A 1052 15.72 -4.38 -30.49
N VAL A 1053 15.00 -5.48 -30.25
CA VAL A 1053 13.96 -5.60 -29.22
C VAL A 1053 14.16 -6.90 -28.43
N ILE A 1054 14.06 -6.80 -27.11
CA ILE A 1054 13.98 -7.93 -26.19
C ILE A 1054 12.59 -7.95 -25.56
N LEU A 1055 11.85 -9.05 -25.69
CA LEU A 1055 10.59 -9.26 -24.96
C LEU A 1055 10.84 -10.20 -23.77
N ILE A 1056 10.52 -9.73 -22.57
CA ILE A 1056 10.53 -10.50 -21.33
C ILE A 1056 9.09 -10.83 -20.96
N ASP A 1057 8.59 -11.96 -21.49
CA ASP A 1057 7.27 -12.52 -21.19
C ASP A 1057 7.34 -13.95 -20.61
N GLY A 1058 8.56 -14.43 -20.38
CA GLY A 1058 8.86 -15.78 -19.95
C GLY A 1058 9.10 -15.88 -18.45
N ARG A 1059 10.05 -16.74 -18.10
CA ARG A 1059 10.43 -17.03 -16.71
C ARG A 1059 11.61 -16.14 -16.30
N PHE A 1060 11.85 -16.05 -14.99
CA PHE A 1060 13.06 -15.41 -14.45
C PHE A 1060 13.27 -13.96 -14.88
N ARG A 1061 12.17 -13.19 -14.93
CA ARG A 1061 12.09 -11.89 -15.60
C ARG A 1061 13.09 -10.84 -15.09
N VAL A 1062 13.37 -10.81 -13.78
CA VAL A 1062 14.39 -9.91 -13.20
C VAL A 1062 15.79 -10.26 -13.72
N ALA A 1063 16.14 -11.55 -13.74
CA ALA A 1063 17.45 -12.00 -14.22
C ALA A 1063 17.61 -11.78 -15.74
N CYS A 1064 16.53 -11.97 -16.52
CA CYS A 1064 16.51 -11.62 -17.94
C CYS A 1064 16.78 -10.13 -18.18
N PHE A 1065 16.18 -9.25 -17.37
CA PHE A 1065 16.40 -7.80 -17.48
C PHE A 1065 17.82 -7.40 -17.09
N VAL A 1066 18.34 -7.95 -15.98
CA VAL A 1066 19.73 -7.72 -15.55
C VAL A 1066 20.70 -8.16 -16.64
N THR A 1067 20.49 -9.35 -17.23
CA THR A 1067 21.30 -9.81 -18.35
C THR A 1067 21.22 -8.87 -19.55
N ALA A 1068 20.02 -8.38 -19.90
CA ALA A 1068 19.88 -7.41 -20.98
C ALA A 1068 20.74 -6.16 -20.73
N CYS A 1069 20.66 -5.56 -19.52
CA CYS A 1069 21.48 -4.40 -19.15
C CYS A 1069 22.99 -4.68 -19.28
N LEU A 1070 23.44 -5.87 -18.88
CA LEU A 1070 24.85 -6.24 -18.89
C LEU A 1070 25.40 -6.64 -20.26
N ARG A 1071 24.54 -7.06 -21.21
CA ARG A 1071 24.97 -7.71 -22.46
C ARG A 1071 24.61 -6.96 -23.74
N VAL A 1072 23.75 -5.93 -23.69
CA VAL A 1072 23.49 -5.09 -24.86
C VAL A 1072 24.74 -4.29 -25.25
N HIS A 1073 25.08 -4.28 -26.53
CA HIS A 1073 26.22 -3.54 -27.08
C HIS A 1073 25.81 -2.54 -28.17
N LYS A 1074 24.50 -2.40 -28.39
CA LYS A 1074 23.87 -1.30 -29.13
C LYS A 1074 22.61 -0.83 -28.37
N PRO A 1075 22.03 0.32 -28.71
CA PRO A 1075 20.74 0.73 -28.17
C PRO A 1075 19.67 -0.34 -28.45
N THR A 1076 18.98 -0.81 -27.41
CA THR A 1076 18.03 -1.92 -27.50
C THR A 1076 16.79 -1.62 -26.67
N ILE A 1077 15.61 -1.89 -27.23
CA ILE A 1077 14.34 -1.73 -26.52
C ILE A 1077 14.05 -3.02 -25.75
N VAL A 1078 13.77 -2.93 -24.45
CA VAL A 1078 13.30 -4.05 -23.64
C VAL A 1078 11.84 -3.84 -23.28
N LEU A 1079 11.01 -4.82 -23.62
CA LEU A 1079 9.61 -4.92 -23.26
C LEU A 1079 9.46 -5.92 -22.12
N PHE A 1080 9.03 -5.45 -20.96
CA PHE A 1080 8.86 -6.27 -19.77
C PHE A 1080 7.37 -6.43 -19.50
N ASP A 1081 6.79 -7.58 -19.81
CA ASP A 1081 5.35 -7.84 -19.60
C ASP A 1081 5.02 -8.08 -18.11
N ASP A 1082 3.74 -7.99 -17.72
CA ASP A 1082 3.23 -8.17 -16.34
C ASP A 1082 3.99 -7.32 -15.29
N TYR A 1083 4.66 -6.25 -15.74
CA TYR A 1083 5.58 -5.46 -14.93
C TYR A 1083 4.83 -4.61 -13.90
N LEU A 1084 3.77 -3.94 -14.34
CA LEU A 1084 3.03 -3.01 -13.49
C LEU A 1084 2.28 -3.69 -12.34
N ASP A 1085 1.83 -4.92 -12.56
CA ASP A 1085 1.00 -5.67 -11.62
C ASP A 1085 1.84 -6.46 -10.59
N ARG A 1086 3.18 -6.41 -10.70
CA ARG A 1086 4.13 -7.22 -9.93
C ARG A 1086 5.21 -6.36 -9.27
N PRO A 1087 4.98 -5.83 -8.05
CA PRO A 1087 5.90 -4.91 -7.38
C PRO A 1087 7.34 -5.46 -7.21
N HIS A 1088 7.49 -6.78 -7.06
CA HIS A 1088 8.81 -7.40 -6.96
C HIS A 1088 9.66 -7.30 -8.25
N TYR A 1089 9.06 -7.00 -9.41
CA TYR A 1089 9.81 -6.72 -10.65
C TYR A 1089 10.41 -5.32 -10.68
N HIS A 1090 9.92 -4.37 -9.88
CA HIS A 1090 10.41 -2.98 -9.88
C HIS A 1090 11.81 -2.85 -9.29
N VAL A 1091 12.33 -3.93 -8.68
CA VAL A 1091 13.72 -4.01 -8.23
C VAL A 1091 14.73 -3.76 -9.36
N VAL A 1092 14.34 -3.99 -10.63
CA VAL A 1092 15.20 -3.72 -11.78
C VAL A 1092 15.45 -2.23 -12.05
N GLU A 1093 14.63 -1.34 -11.47
CA GLU A 1093 14.79 0.12 -11.59
C GLU A 1093 16.08 0.63 -10.95
N ARG A 1094 16.72 -0.19 -10.11
CA ARG A 1094 18.08 0.04 -9.61
C ARG A 1094 19.12 0.20 -10.72
N LEU A 1095 18.88 -0.43 -11.88
CA LEU A 1095 19.73 -0.29 -13.06
C LEU A 1095 19.18 0.78 -14.00
N GLN A 1096 17.88 0.70 -14.31
CA GLN A 1096 17.24 1.63 -15.24
C GLN A 1096 15.75 1.72 -15.00
N ALA A 1097 15.23 2.95 -14.90
CA ALA A 1097 13.79 3.21 -14.83
C ALA A 1097 13.11 3.00 -16.20
N PRO A 1098 11.84 2.56 -16.23
CA PRO A 1098 11.11 2.42 -17.48
C PRO A 1098 10.87 3.77 -18.14
N THR A 1099 10.92 3.79 -19.47
CA THR A 1099 10.70 4.99 -20.28
C THR A 1099 9.24 5.22 -20.64
N GLU A 1100 8.45 4.14 -20.74
CA GLU A 1100 7.03 4.19 -21.06
C GLU A 1100 6.31 2.96 -20.45
N TYR A 1101 5.01 3.08 -20.21
CA TYR A 1101 4.15 1.95 -19.86
C TYR A 1101 3.05 1.75 -20.90
N ILE A 1102 2.80 0.50 -21.25
CA ILE A 1102 1.78 0.10 -22.22
C ILE A 1102 0.91 -0.96 -21.55
N GLY A 1103 -0.29 -0.59 -21.10
CA GLY A 1103 -1.16 -1.51 -20.36
C GLY A 1103 -0.45 -2.02 -19.09
N ARG A 1104 -0.17 -3.33 -19.01
CA ARG A 1104 0.60 -3.96 -17.92
C ARG A 1104 2.11 -4.06 -18.17
N MET A 1105 2.55 -3.75 -19.39
CA MET A 1105 3.93 -3.91 -19.87
C MET A 1105 4.72 -2.61 -19.66
N ALA A 1106 6.00 -2.72 -19.27
CA ALA A 1106 6.92 -1.60 -19.20
C ALA A 1106 7.92 -1.66 -20.35
N ARG A 1107 8.27 -0.48 -20.88
CA ARG A 1107 9.31 -0.30 -21.88
C ARG A 1107 10.56 0.27 -21.21
N PHE A 1108 11.72 -0.23 -21.58
CA PHE A 1108 13.02 0.32 -21.22
C PHE A 1108 13.84 0.52 -22.49
N ASP A 1109 14.47 1.68 -22.62
CA ASP A 1109 15.37 1.98 -23.74
C ASP A 1109 16.83 1.84 -23.27
N LEU A 1110 17.38 0.64 -23.36
CA LEU A 1110 18.71 0.34 -22.83
C LEU A 1110 19.80 0.92 -23.74
N GLN A 1111 20.84 1.46 -23.10
CA GLN A 1111 22.10 1.83 -23.74
C GLN A 1111 23.20 0.86 -23.30
N PRO A 1112 24.22 0.59 -24.14
CA PRO A 1112 25.38 -0.19 -23.73
C PRO A 1112 26.03 0.44 -22.50
N MET A 1113 26.17 -0.33 -21.42
CA MET A 1113 26.80 0.19 -20.21
C MET A 1113 28.30 0.36 -20.41
N ALA A 1114 28.82 1.54 -20.06
CA ALA A 1114 30.25 1.80 -20.07
C ALA A 1114 30.97 1.12 -18.87
N ASP A 1115 30.30 1.06 -17.71
CA ASP A 1115 30.82 0.48 -16.48
C ASP A 1115 29.74 -0.31 -15.74
N ILE A 1116 30.14 -1.39 -15.06
CA ILE A 1116 29.24 -2.16 -14.19
C ILE A 1116 29.02 -1.38 -12.87
N PRO A 1117 27.77 -1.16 -12.42
CA PRO A 1117 27.49 -0.41 -11.20
C PRO A 1117 28.00 -1.17 -9.96
N ARG A 1118 29.19 -0.79 -9.50
CA ARG A 1118 29.92 -1.51 -8.42
C ARG A 1118 29.13 -1.57 -7.10
N ASN A 1119 28.38 -0.51 -6.79
CA ASN A 1119 27.52 -0.45 -5.60
C ASN A 1119 26.37 -1.46 -5.64
N GLU A 1120 26.04 -1.96 -6.82
CA GLU A 1120 24.96 -2.92 -7.05
C GLU A 1120 25.47 -4.36 -7.22
N LEU A 1121 26.79 -4.61 -7.11
CA LEU A 1121 27.39 -5.90 -7.43
C LEU A 1121 26.79 -7.05 -6.60
N THR A 1122 26.58 -6.84 -5.31
CA THR A 1122 25.94 -7.83 -4.43
C THR A 1122 24.53 -8.18 -4.90
N TRP A 1123 23.75 -7.19 -5.31
CA TRP A 1123 22.39 -7.40 -5.81
C TRP A 1123 22.37 -8.03 -7.20
N LEU A 1124 23.26 -7.58 -8.10
CA LEU A 1124 23.44 -8.17 -9.42
C LEU A 1124 23.72 -9.68 -9.31
N VAL A 1125 24.63 -10.08 -8.42
CA VAL A 1125 24.91 -11.51 -8.16
C VAL A 1125 23.70 -12.20 -7.54
N ALA A 1126 23.03 -11.56 -6.57
CA ALA A 1126 21.84 -12.13 -5.93
C ALA A 1126 20.66 -12.33 -6.90
N SER A 1127 20.53 -11.49 -7.94
CA SER A 1127 19.44 -11.54 -8.93
C SER A 1127 19.38 -12.85 -9.74
N PHE A 1128 20.46 -13.66 -9.70
CA PHE A 1128 20.55 -14.98 -10.31
C PHE A 1128 20.38 -16.14 -9.31
N ASN A 1129 19.98 -15.88 -8.07
CA ASN A 1129 19.85 -16.88 -7.01
C ASN A 1129 18.43 -16.97 -6.42
N GLU A 1130 18.17 -18.05 -5.68
CA GLU A 1130 16.88 -18.37 -5.04
C GLU A 1130 16.33 -17.24 -4.15
N VAL A 1131 17.22 -16.56 -3.42
CA VAL A 1131 16.89 -15.48 -2.45
C VAL A 1131 16.21 -14.28 -3.13
N ALA A 1132 16.57 -13.95 -4.37
CA ALA A 1132 15.96 -12.81 -5.08
C ALA A 1132 14.50 -13.05 -5.50
N TYR A 1133 14.04 -14.30 -5.45
CA TYR A 1133 12.68 -14.68 -5.82
C TYR A 1133 11.89 -15.28 -4.65
N ALA A 1134 12.48 -15.34 -3.45
CA ALA A 1134 11.87 -15.87 -2.22
C ALA A 1134 10.99 -14.86 -1.45
N SER A 1135 10.70 -13.69 -2.04
CA SER A 1135 9.86 -12.63 -1.47
C SER A 1135 8.49 -12.52 -2.15
#